data_AF-A0A9P1BFS3-F1
#
_entry.id   AF-A0A9P1BFS3-F1
#
_cell.length_a   1.000
_cell.length_b   1.000
_cell.length_c   1.000
_cell.angle_alpha   90.00
_cell.angle_beta   90.00
_cell.angle_gamma   90.00
#
_symmetry.space_group_name_H-M   'P 1'
#
loop_
_entity.id
_entity.type
_entity.pdbx_description
1 polymer ?
#
loop_
_entity_poly.entity_id
_entity_poly.type
_entity_poly.pdbx_seq_one_letter_code
_entity_poly.pdbx_strand_id
1 'polypeptide(L)'
;MAQGNTLDSYTFTGTNAHVTSNTKHSPTTVDKDLKSITIVGGCGHVGLPLGIAFAEVGAEVTLLDTHPGRVAEVTSGEMPFLERGSDDAIGPVLESGRLKATTSIESLSEVDVVIVTIGTPVDEFLDPGVGTFDKALASVLDAMQPGQMLVLRSTVFPGITERLSQEIASRGLDIDLAYCPERIAQGYALGELSKLPQIVGGTTEKATDRASRLFQMLGAKTLDLTPTEAELAKLFSNAYRYINFAISNQFYMIAEKFDANFHRIHKVVTSEYPRLSGFATAGFAGGPCLLKDTMQLAAFNHNDFALGQAAMMVNEGLPSTLVKMVKQRHGLAGKTAAILGMAFKGNSDDPRASLSYKLRKVLALECKQVLCSDPYIKDETFVPLEQCLAEADVLFIGCCHDEYKHLKTDKPIVDVFNFVLVTGSAGFIGGYLVDELLGAGYEVVGIDNFSKYGELTQASQQHDGYRLVTGDAKDVDLLKELLADCDHLVAGAARIGGISYFHEYAYDLLAENERITAATFDAALWAHREAKLQKITIVSSSMVYENATEFPTVEGTQRTCPPPASTYGFQKLAVEYFAQGAHEQFGLPYTIARPFNCVGIGERRAVGDRELLSGNVKLAMSHVVPDLVQKVLKGQDPLHILGAGKQVRCYTYGGDLAKGIRACIEHPKALNEDFNLSIATATSVLELAELIWQKVHGDGKPFNYVSDDPFPYDVQHRVPSVEKATELMGFRAETELSEVLDEVIPWIEQQIELGTI
;
A
#
# COMPACT_ATOMS: atom_id res chain seq x y z
N MET A 1 -20.96 -25.05 -37.78
CA MET A 1 -20.06 -26.22 -37.85
C MET A 1 -18.78 -25.84 -37.11
N ALA A 2 -18.25 -26.79 -36.31
CA ALA A 2 -17.24 -26.71 -35.23
C ALA A 2 -17.95 -26.90 -33.87
N GLN A 3 -18.36 -28.12 -33.49
CA GLN A 3 -17.53 -29.15 -32.82
C GLN A 3 -16.54 -28.49 -31.84
N GLY A 4 -16.74 -28.47 -30.52
CA GLY A 4 -17.35 -29.47 -29.66
C GLY A 4 -16.26 -30.37 -29.11
N ASN A 5 -15.46 -29.84 -28.16
CA ASN A 5 -14.60 -30.61 -27.27
C ASN A 5 -14.72 -30.00 -25.86
N THR A 6 -15.48 -30.69 -25.04
CA THR A 6 -15.49 -30.60 -23.58
C THR A 6 -14.16 -31.09 -23.03
N LEU A 7 -13.53 -30.30 -22.16
CA LEU A 7 -12.47 -30.77 -21.27
C LEU A 7 -12.66 -30.13 -19.90
N ASP A 8 -12.69 -31.04 -18.94
CA ASP A 8 -13.18 -30.93 -17.58
C ASP A 8 -12.54 -29.86 -16.69
N SER A 9 -13.34 -29.46 -15.71
CA SER A 9 -12.99 -28.71 -14.51
C SER A 9 -11.73 -29.21 -13.82
N TYR A 10 -10.74 -28.33 -13.63
CA TYR A 10 -9.72 -28.48 -12.60
C TYR A 10 -9.99 -27.51 -11.46
N THR A 11 -10.66 -28.03 -10.43
CA THR A 11 -10.67 -27.50 -9.06
C THR A 11 -9.31 -27.79 -8.40
N PHE A 12 -8.59 -26.75 -7.99
CA PHE A 12 -7.45 -26.88 -7.08
C PHE A 12 -7.97 -26.93 -5.64
N THR A 13 -8.37 -28.11 -5.19
CA THR A 13 -8.53 -28.42 -3.76
C THR A 13 -7.19 -28.90 -3.23
N GLY A 14 -6.46 -28.03 -2.52
CA GLY A 14 -5.28 -28.41 -1.75
C GLY A 14 -5.68 -29.20 -0.52
N THR A 15 -5.56 -30.52 -0.56
CA THR A 15 -5.65 -31.39 0.62
C THR A 15 -4.38 -31.26 1.45
N ASN A 16 -4.57 -30.93 2.74
CA ASN A 16 -3.56 -31.03 3.78
C ASN A 16 -3.01 -32.46 3.86
N ALA A 17 -1.79 -32.66 3.35
CA ALA A 17 -0.98 -33.80 3.73
C ALA A 17 0.08 -33.32 4.74
N HIS A 18 -0.08 -33.75 5.99
CA HIS A 18 0.95 -33.64 7.01
C HIS A 18 2.27 -34.23 6.50
N VAL A 19 3.23 -33.35 6.17
CA VAL A 19 4.64 -33.74 6.07
C VAL A 19 5.31 -33.32 7.36
N THR A 20 5.75 -34.33 8.09
CA THR A 20 6.46 -34.23 9.35
C THR A 20 7.74 -33.40 9.21
N SER A 21 7.86 -32.39 10.07
CA SER A 21 9.06 -31.60 10.27
C SER A 21 10.15 -32.47 10.92
N ASN A 22 11.16 -32.84 10.14
CA ASN A 22 12.51 -33.10 10.65
C ASN A 22 13.49 -33.30 9.50
N THR A 23 14.14 -32.24 9.07
CA THR A 23 15.50 -32.32 8.52
C THR A 23 16.27 -31.07 8.89
N LYS A 24 17.23 -31.24 9.80
CA LYS A 24 18.34 -30.29 9.98
C LYS A 24 18.96 -30.04 8.61
N HIS A 25 19.00 -28.79 8.16
CA HIS A 25 19.73 -28.40 6.96
C HIS A 25 21.21 -28.80 7.12
N SER A 26 21.60 -29.82 6.37
CA SER A 26 23.01 -30.10 6.09
C SER A 26 23.45 -29.16 4.96
N PRO A 27 24.67 -28.61 4.99
CA PRO A 27 25.16 -27.73 3.94
C PRO A 27 25.23 -28.55 2.65
N THR A 28 24.46 -28.16 1.64
CA THR A 28 24.57 -28.66 0.28
C THR A 28 26.03 -28.52 -0.14
N THR A 29 26.66 -29.64 -0.48
CA THR A 29 28.05 -29.69 -0.92
C THR A 29 28.24 -28.78 -2.14
N VAL A 30 28.87 -27.63 -1.93
CA VAL A 30 29.23 -26.67 -2.97
C VAL A 30 30.12 -27.37 -4.00
N ASP A 31 29.69 -27.35 -5.25
CA ASP A 31 30.44 -27.88 -6.39
C ASP A 31 31.80 -27.20 -6.47
N LYS A 32 32.88 -27.97 -6.67
CA LYS A 32 34.25 -27.41 -6.62
C LYS A 32 34.54 -26.47 -7.80
N ASP A 33 33.79 -26.59 -8.89
CA ASP A 33 34.03 -25.91 -10.17
C ASP A 33 33.26 -24.57 -10.34
N LEU A 34 32.61 -24.05 -9.28
CA LEU A 34 31.82 -22.81 -9.30
C LEU A 34 32.10 -21.89 -8.09
N LYS A 35 33.28 -22.03 -7.47
CA LYS A 35 33.58 -21.35 -6.20
C LYS A 35 34.08 -19.92 -6.37
N SER A 36 34.69 -19.61 -7.51
CA SER A 36 35.31 -18.32 -7.76
C SER A 36 34.58 -17.58 -8.89
N ILE A 37 34.18 -16.34 -8.60
CA ILE A 37 33.32 -15.53 -9.47
C ILE A 37 33.94 -14.15 -9.64
N THR A 38 34.08 -13.68 -10.88
CA THR A 38 34.32 -12.24 -11.15
C THR A 38 33.06 -11.61 -11.74
N ILE A 39 32.64 -10.46 -11.21
CA ILE A 39 31.50 -9.69 -11.71
C ILE A 39 32.01 -8.41 -12.37
N VAL A 40 31.82 -8.28 -13.68
CA VAL A 40 32.18 -7.10 -14.48
C VAL A 40 31.06 -6.06 -14.43
N GLY A 41 31.41 -4.80 -14.17
CA GLY A 41 30.45 -3.79 -13.70
C GLY A 41 30.08 -4.01 -12.22
N GLY A 42 30.98 -4.67 -11.49
CA GLY A 42 30.73 -5.24 -10.17
C GLY A 42 30.40 -4.22 -9.09
N CYS A 43 30.71 -2.92 -9.27
CA CYS A 43 30.38 -1.88 -8.29
C CYS A 43 29.10 -1.10 -8.66
N GLY A 44 28.27 -1.62 -9.58
CA GLY A 44 26.99 -1.03 -9.97
C GLY A 44 25.77 -1.66 -9.28
N HIS A 45 24.58 -1.09 -9.52
CA HIS A 45 23.30 -1.49 -8.91
C HIS A 45 22.90 -2.96 -9.10
N VAL A 46 23.43 -3.65 -10.11
CA VAL A 46 23.17 -5.08 -10.34
C VAL A 46 24.34 -5.93 -9.84
N GLY A 47 25.58 -5.50 -10.12
CA GLY A 47 26.77 -6.27 -9.83
C GLY A 47 27.11 -6.39 -8.34
N LEU A 48 27.00 -5.30 -7.59
CA LEU A 48 27.43 -5.27 -6.18
C LEU A 48 26.49 -6.10 -5.28
N PRO A 49 25.15 -5.92 -5.32
CA PRO A 49 24.26 -6.73 -4.49
C PRO A 49 24.34 -8.22 -4.83
N LEU A 50 24.53 -8.55 -6.11
CA LEU A 50 24.75 -9.92 -6.55
C LEU A 50 26.05 -10.51 -5.96
N GLY A 51 27.13 -9.73 -5.98
CA GLY A 51 28.41 -10.17 -5.43
C GLY A 51 28.36 -10.38 -3.93
N ILE A 52 27.67 -9.50 -3.20
CA ILE A 52 27.40 -9.67 -1.76
C ILE A 52 26.64 -10.98 -1.54
N ALA A 53 25.53 -11.23 -2.26
CA ALA A 53 24.73 -12.44 -2.10
C ALA A 53 25.53 -13.73 -2.37
N PHE A 54 26.39 -13.75 -3.39
CA PHE A 54 27.27 -14.89 -3.65
C PHE A 54 28.33 -15.07 -2.55
N ALA A 55 28.90 -13.98 -2.04
CA ALA A 55 29.89 -14.04 -0.96
C ALA A 55 29.28 -14.54 0.37
N GLU A 56 28.03 -14.17 0.67
CA GLU A 56 27.28 -14.65 1.84
C GLU A 56 27.08 -16.17 1.82
N VAL A 57 26.75 -16.75 0.66
CA VAL A 57 26.63 -18.20 0.50
C VAL A 57 27.98 -18.93 0.34
N GLY A 58 29.08 -18.20 0.46
CA GLY A 58 30.43 -18.75 0.59
C GLY A 58 31.27 -18.81 -0.69
N ALA A 59 30.84 -18.15 -1.77
CA ALA A 59 31.68 -18.00 -2.97
C ALA A 59 32.79 -16.96 -2.76
N GLU A 60 33.90 -17.12 -3.48
CA GLU A 60 34.96 -16.11 -3.59
C GLU A 60 34.62 -15.18 -4.76
N VAL A 61 34.32 -13.92 -4.47
CA VAL A 61 33.80 -12.94 -5.42
C VAL A 61 34.77 -11.79 -5.60
N THR A 62 35.11 -11.49 -6.84
CA THR A 62 35.85 -10.28 -7.24
C THR A 62 34.94 -9.36 -8.06
N LEU A 63 34.74 -8.13 -7.60
CA LEU A 63 34.03 -7.08 -8.30
C LEU A 63 35.01 -6.31 -9.19
N LEU A 64 34.84 -6.43 -10.50
CA LEU A 64 35.62 -5.69 -11.48
C LEU A 64 34.82 -4.48 -11.97
N ASP A 65 35.33 -3.27 -11.73
CA ASP A 65 34.73 -2.03 -12.22
C ASP A 65 35.78 -1.08 -12.78
N THR A 66 35.40 -0.28 -13.77
CA THR A 66 36.31 0.69 -14.40
C THR A 66 36.38 2.00 -13.63
N HIS A 67 35.46 2.24 -12.70
CA HIS A 67 35.39 3.47 -11.92
C HIS A 67 36.18 3.35 -10.61
N PRO A 68 37.41 3.87 -10.50
CA PRO A 68 38.26 3.70 -9.32
C PRO A 68 37.63 4.26 -8.04
N GLY A 69 36.84 5.33 -8.13
CA GLY A 69 36.09 5.90 -7.00
C GLY A 69 35.12 4.89 -6.35
N ARG A 70 34.27 4.24 -7.14
CA ARG A 70 33.33 3.22 -6.65
C ARG A 70 34.05 2.00 -6.09
N VAL A 71 35.15 1.58 -6.71
CA VAL A 71 35.98 0.49 -6.19
C VAL A 71 36.53 0.87 -4.80
N ALA A 72 36.98 2.11 -4.61
CA ALA A 72 37.48 2.59 -3.33
C ALA A 72 36.38 2.62 -2.26
N GLU A 73 35.20 3.18 -2.57
CA GLU A 73 34.03 3.21 -1.68
C GLU A 73 33.63 1.79 -1.22
N VAL A 74 33.48 0.86 -2.17
CA VAL A 74 33.16 -0.55 -1.88
C VAL A 74 34.26 -1.20 -1.04
N THR A 75 35.54 -0.94 -1.34
CA THR A 75 36.66 -1.51 -0.57
C THR A 75 36.71 -0.98 0.87
N SER A 76 36.24 0.24 1.12
CA SER A 76 36.07 0.78 2.48
C SER A 76 34.84 0.26 3.23
N GLY A 77 34.01 -0.58 2.59
CA GLY A 77 32.76 -1.07 3.16
C GLY A 77 31.59 -0.09 3.06
N GLU A 78 31.68 0.90 2.17
CA GLU A 78 30.60 1.85 1.90
C GLU A 78 29.83 1.47 0.62
N MET A 79 28.51 1.60 0.63
CA MET A 79 27.67 1.39 -0.55
C MET A 79 27.67 2.65 -1.44
N PRO A 80 27.98 2.55 -2.75
CA PRO A 80 27.97 3.71 -3.67
C PRO A 80 26.57 4.28 -3.98
N PHE A 81 25.52 3.61 -3.54
CA PHE A 81 24.10 3.93 -3.80
C PHE A 81 23.21 3.28 -2.75
N LEU A 82 21.98 3.75 -2.62
CA LEU A 82 21.01 3.20 -1.65
C LEU A 82 20.51 1.79 -2.07
N GLU A 83 20.73 0.77 -1.23
CA GLU A 83 20.21 -0.59 -1.43
C GLU A 83 19.90 -1.25 -0.07
N ARG A 84 18.64 -1.63 0.16
CA ARG A 84 18.21 -2.09 1.49
C ARG A 84 18.94 -3.37 1.90
N GLY A 85 19.48 -3.35 3.11
CA GLY A 85 20.18 -4.49 3.72
C GLY A 85 21.60 -4.73 3.18
N SER A 86 22.05 -3.99 2.16
CA SER A 86 23.41 -4.17 1.63
C SER A 86 24.45 -3.46 2.50
N ASP A 87 24.11 -2.34 3.12
CA ASP A 87 24.99 -1.62 4.06
C ASP A 87 25.41 -2.50 5.26
N ASP A 88 24.49 -3.32 5.78
CA ASP A 88 24.77 -4.24 6.88
C ASP A 88 25.54 -5.49 6.42
N ALA A 89 25.37 -5.90 5.17
CA ALA A 89 25.93 -7.15 4.62
C ALA A 89 27.35 -6.98 4.05
N ILE A 90 27.69 -5.80 3.52
CA ILE A 90 28.97 -5.57 2.82
C ILE A 90 30.19 -5.71 3.74
N GLY A 91 30.11 -5.19 4.98
CA GLY A 91 31.19 -5.25 5.95
C GLY A 91 31.62 -6.70 6.27
N PRO A 92 30.70 -7.56 6.74
CA PRO A 92 31.00 -8.97 7.04
C PRO A 92 31.63 -9.75 5.87
N VAL A 93 31.15 -9.54 4.63
CA VAL A 93 31.69 -10.28 3.47
C VAL A 93 33.08 -9.77 3.05
N LEU A 94 33.37 -8.48 3.20
CA LEU A 94 34.72 -7.93 3.00
C LEU A 94 35.70 -8.43 4.08
N GLU A 95 35.30 -8.40 5.35
CA GLU A 95 36.12 -8.89 6.47
C GLU A 95 36.44 -10.39 6.34
N SER A 96 35.50 -11.18 5.81
CA SER A 96 35.71 -12.60 5.53
C SER A 96 36.75 -12.86 4.43
N GLY A 97 37.13 -11.84 3.66
CA GLY A 97 38.01 -11.93 2.50
C GLY A 97 37.38 -12.56 1.26
N ARG A 98 36.08 -12.92 1.33
CA ARG A 98 35.32 -13.52 0.23
C ARG A 98 34.88 -12.52 -0.82
N LEU A 99 34.72 -11.25 -0.47
CA LEU A 99 34.44 -10.19 -1.43
C LEU A 99 35.68 -9.29 -1.60
N LYS A 100 36.06 -9.00 -2.83
CA LYS A 100 37.12 -8.04 -3.19
C LYS A 100 36.66 -7.16 -4.34
N ALA A 101 37.17 -5.93 -4.44
CA ALA A 101 36.93 -5.06 -5.58
C ALA A 101 38.25 -4.64 -6.23
N THR A 102 38.26 -4.51 -7.57
CA THR A 102 39.45 -4.18 -8.35
C THR A 102 39.10 -3.48 -9.66
N THR A 103 40.07 -2.77 -10.22
CA THR A 103 40.01 -2.21 -11.59
C THR A 103 40.82 -3.05 -12.59
N SER A 104 41.45 -4.14 -12.12
CA SER A 104 42.40 -4.97 -12.87
C SER A 104 41.66 -6.06 -13.65
N ILE A 105 41.69 -6.00 -14.99
CA ILE A 105 41.02 -6.99 -15.84
C ILE A 105 41.64 -8.40 -15.73
N GLU A 106 42.88 -8.47 -15.28
CA GLU A 106 43.64 -9.70 -15.01
C GLU A 106 42.94 -10.63 -14.00
N SER A 107 42.06 -10.09 -13.14
CA SER A 107 41.28 -10.89 -12.19
C SER A 107 40.35 -11.91 -12.88
N LEU A 108 40.00 -11.69 -14.15
CA LEU A 108 39.20 -12.62 -14.93
C LEU A 108 39.90 -13.95 -15.15
N SER A 109 41.23 -14.00 -15.13
CA SER A 109 41.99 -15.23 -15.36
C SER A 109 42.03 -16.19 -14.17
N GLU A 110 41.60 -15.73 -12.99
CA GLU A 110 41.74 -16.44 -11.71
C GLU A 110 40.43 -17.10 -11.23
N VAL A 111 39.37 -17.06 -12.03
CA VAL A 111 38.01 -17.48 -11.61
C VAL A 111 37.38 -18.57 -12.48
N ASP A 112 36.35 -19.24 -11.97
CA ASP A 112 35.58 -20.24 -12.71
C ASP A 112 34.47 -19.59 -13.57
N VAL A 113 33.89 -18.51 -13.05
CA VAL A 113 32.71 -17.84 -13.61
C VAL A 113 32.97 -16.34 -13.74
N VAL A 114 32.65 -15.80 -14.92
CA VAL A 114 32.62 -14.37 -15.20
C VAL A 114 31.18 -13.93 -15.44
N ILE A 115 30.66 -13.01 -14.64
CA ILE A 115 29.31 -12.44 -14.79
C ILE A 115 29.42 -11.02 -15.31
N VAL A 116 28.78 -10.72 -16.43
CA VAL A 116 28.78 -9.39 -17.04
C VAL A 116 27.48 -8.67 -16.73
N THR A 117 27.59 -7.56 -15.99
CA THR A 117 26.48 -6.67 -15.61
C THR A 117 26.57 -5.28 -16.27
N ILE A 118 27.33 -5.20 -17.37
CA ILE A 118 27.46 -3.98 -18.17
C ILE A 118 26.25 -3.86 -19.09
N GLY A 119 25.49 -2.77 -19.02
CA GLY A 119 24.33 -2.56 -19.89
C GLY A 119 24.72 -2.27 -21.35
N THR A 120 23.82 -2.56 -22.29
CA THR A 120 23.93 -2.04 -23.66
C THR A 120 23.38 -0.60 -23.69
N PRO A 121 24.22 0.43 -23.87
CA PRO A 121 23.72 1.78 -24.06
C PRO A 121 22.92 1.84 -25.37
N VAL A 122 21.81 2.56 -25.37
CA VAL A 122 21.07 2.92 -26.58
C VAL A 122 21.40 4.36 -26.98
N ASP A 123 21.41 4.65 -28.27
CA ASP A 123 21.66 5.98 -28.79
C ASP A 123 20.40 6.88 -28.75
N GLU A 124 20.49 8.08 -29.32
CA GLU A 124 19.38 9.05 -29.38
C GLU A 124 18.19 8.60 -30.23
N PHE A 125 18.37 7.56 -31.05
CA PHE A 125 17.32 6.90 -31.83
C PHE A 125 16.79 5.62 -31.17
N LEU A 126 17.26 5.31 -29.96
CA LEU A 126 16.95 4.10 -29.20
C LEU A 126 17.49 2.81 -29.85
N ASP A 127 18.44 2.97 -30.78
CA ASP A 127 19.17 1.87 -31.40
C ASP A 127 20.36 1.46 -30.51
N PRO A 128 20.85 0.21 -30.60
CA PRO A 128 22.01 -0.20 -29.82
C PRO A 128 23.23 0.65 -30.18
N GLY A 129 23.93 1.19 -29.18
CA GLY A 129 25.23 1.85 -29.41
C GLY A 129 26.26 0.83 -29.90
N VAL A 130 26.47 0.76 -31.22
CA VAL A 130 27.15 -0.32 -31.96
C VAL A 130 28.68 -0.38 -31.75
N GLY A 131 29.20 -0.20 -30.53
CA GLY A 131 30.64 -0.33 -30.33
C GLY A 131 31.16 -0.38 -28.90
N THR A 132 30.44 0.14 -27.91
CA THR A 132 30.95 0.15 -26.53
C THR A 132 30.79 -1.20 -25.86
N PHE A 133 29.63 -1.85 -26.05
CA PHE A 133 29.34 -3.18 -25.52
C PHE A 133 30.24 -4.24 -26.17
N ASP A 134 30.35 -4.24 -27.50
CA ASP A 134 31.16 -5.19 -28.26
C ASP A 134 32.66 -5.09 -27.89
N LYS A 135 33.20 -3.88 -27.69
CA LYS A 135 34.58 -3.68 -27.24
C LYS A 135 34.82 -4.17 -25.81
N ALA A 136 33.89 -3.88 -24.90
CA ALA A 136 33.99 -4.34 -23.52
C ALA A 136 33.98 -5.88 -23.46
N LEU A 137 33.09 -6.51 -24.22
CA LEU A 137 32.96 -7.95 -24.29
C LEU A 137 34.16 -8.62 -24.96
N ALA A 138 34.71 -8.04 -26.03
CA ALA A 138 35.95 -8.51 -26.63
C ALA A 138 37.12 -8.50 -25.63
N SER A 139 37.25 -7.43 -24.84
CA SER A 139 38.29 -7.32 -23.81
C SER A 139 38.11 -8.37 -22.70
N VAL A 140 36.86 -8.66 -22.31
CA VAL A 140 36.55 -9.73 -21.36
C VAL A 140 36.94 -11.09 -21.94
N LEU A 141 36.54 -11.40 -23.18
CA LEU A 141 36.88 -12.66 -23.83
C LEU A 141 38.39 -12.88 -23.97
N ASP A 142 39.14 -11.83 -24.30
CA ASP A 142 40.60 -11.89 -24.47
C ASP A 142 41.34 -12.18 -23.14
N ALA A 143 40.73 -11.85 -21.99
CA ALA A 143 41.29 -12.11 -20.67
C ALA A 143 40.83 -13.46 -20.06
N MET A 144 39.78 -14.08 -20.60
CA MET A 144 39.24 -15.35 -20.12
C MET A 144 40.13 -16.54 -20.50
N GLN A 145 40.08 -17.59 -19.68
CA GLN A 145 40.83 -18.83 -19.82
C GLN A 145 39.93 -20.00 -20.27
N PRO A 146 40.49 -21.03 -20.94
CA PRO A 146 39.76 -22.25 -21.30
C PRO A 146 39.06 -22.91 -20.09
N GLY A 147 37.82 -23.34 -20.27
CA GLY A 147 36.99 -24.00 -19.26
C GLY A 147 36.11 -23.06 -18.44
N GLN A 148 36.32 -21.75 -18.52
CA GLN A 148 35.51 -20.76 -17.80
C GLN A 148 34.08 -20.65 -18.33
N MET A 149 33.19 -20.12 -17.49
CA MET A 149 31.82 -19.78 -17.87
C MET A 149 31.64 -18.26 -17.93
N LEU A 150 31.02 -17.77 -19.00
CA LEU A 150 30.55 -16.40 -19.17
C LEU A 150 29.03 -16.33 -18.99
N VAL A 151 28.56 -15.51 -18.05
CA VAL A 151 27.15 -15.24 -17.80
C VAL A 151 26.83 -13.78 -18.15
N LEU A 152 25.99 -13.57 -19.14
CA LEU A 152 25.44 -12.25 -19.46
C LEU A 152 24.19 -12.00 -18.61
N ARG A 153 24.19 -10.94 -17.80
CA ARG A 153 23.06 -10.62 -16.90
C ARG A 153 22.31 -9.36 -17.27
N SER A 154 23.01 -8.38 -17.83
CA SER A 154 22.42 -7.12 -18.29
C SER A 154 21.53 -7.30 -19.50
N THR A 155 20.51 -6.44 -19.64
CA THR A 155 19.64 -6.44 -20.82
C THR A 155 20.47 -6.29 -22.11
N VAL A 156 20.33 -7.26 -23.01
CA VAL A 156 20.95 -7.27 -24.35
C VAL A 156 19.88 -7.26 -25.45
N PHE A 157 20.27 -6.85 -26.66
CA PHE A 157 19.40 -6.96 -27.84
C PHE A 157 19.16 -8.43 -28.19
N PRO A 158 17.96 -8.82 -28.65
CA PRO A 158 17.72 -10.21 -29.03
C PRO A 158 18.67 -10.65 -30.15
N GLY A 159 19.27 -11.84 -30.00
CA GLY A 159 20.27 -12.43 -30.89
C GLY A 159 21.73 -12.11 -30.52
N ILE A 160 21.99 -11.24 -29.52
CA ILE A 160 23.36 -10.90 -29.12
C ILE A 160 24.09 -12.11 -28.52
N THR A 161 23.41 -12.91 -27.69
CA THR A 161 24.03 -14.09 -27.06
C THR A 161 24.40 -15.15 -28.12
N GLU A 162 23.57 -15.33 -29.14
CA GLU A 162 23.88 -16.24 -30.26
C GLU A 162 25.06 -15.75 -31.10
N ARG A 163 25.09 -14.45 -31.41
CA ARG A 163 26.24 -13.83 -32.13
C ARG A 163 27.54 -13.99 -31.34
N LEU A 164 27.49 -13.81 -30.02
CA LEU A 164 28.64 -14.02 -29.15
C LEU A 164 29.09 -15.50 -29.12
N SER A 165 28.13 -16.43 -29.10
CA SER A 165 28.43 -17.86 -29.17
C SER A 165 29.19 -18.22 -30.45
N GLN A 166 28.76 -17.65 -31.59
CA GLN A 166 29.45 -17.82 -32.87
C GLN A 166 30.86 -17.21 -32.86
N GLU A 167 31.02 -16.05 -32.22
CA GLU A 167 32.31 -15.38 -32.08
C GLU A 167 33.29 -16.22 -31.24
N ILE A 168 32.86 -16.71 -30.07
CA ILE A 168 33.64 -17.62 -29.20
C ILE A 168 34.08 -18.85 -30.00
N ALA A 169 33.17 -19.48 -30.74
CA ALA A 169 33.46 -20.64 -31.56
C ALA A 169 34.46 -20.31 -32.70
N SER A 170 34.31 -19.16 -33.37
CA SER A 170 35.19 -18.73 -34.46
C SER A 170 36.62 -18.44 -34.00
N ARG A 171 36.78 -18.01 -32.74
CA ARG A 171 38.08 -17.78 -32.08
C ARG A 171 38.68 -19.07 -31.49
N GLY A 172 37.93 -20.17 -31.50
CA GLY A 172 38.36 -21.45 -30.92
C GLY A 172 38.50 -21.41 -29.39
N LEU A 173 37.76 -20.54 -28.72
CA LEU A 173 37.77 -20.41 -27.26
C LEU A 173 36.88 -21.49 -26.63
N ASP A 174 37.38 -22.14 -25.57
CA ASP A 174 36.61 -23.10 -24.76
C ASP A 174 35.95 -22.36 -23.59
N ILE A 175 34.83 -21.68 -23.85
CA ILE A 175 34.07 -20.90 -22.87
C ILE A 175 32.60 -21.31 -22.95
N ASP A 176 32.01 -21.67 -21.81
CA ASP A 176 30.56 -21.92 -21.73
C ASP A 176 29.82 -20.57 -21.61
N LEU A 177 28.76 -20.35 -22.39
CA LEU A 177 28.04 -19.08 -22.44
C LEU A 177 26.56 -19.25 -22.05
N ALA A 178 26.08 -18.40 -21.15
CA ALA A 178 24.67 -18.31 -20.80
C ALA A 178 24.19 -16.86 -20.66
N TYR A 179 22.92 -16.62 -21.00
CA TYR A 179 22.20 -15.40 -20.68
C TYR A 179 21.24 -15.64 -19.52
N CYS A 180 21.41 -14.91 -18.43
CA CYS A 180 20.64 -15.04 -17.21
C CYS A 180 20.10 -13.66 -16.82
N PRO A 181 18.95 -13.22 -17.35
CA PRO A 181 18.48 -11.85 -17.18
C PRO A 181 18.17 -11.54 -15.71
N GLU A 182 18.54 -10.33 -15.28
CA GLU A 182 18.11 -9.76 -13.99
C GLU A 182 16.62 -9.37 -14.03
N ARG A 183 15.85 -9.64 -12.97
CA ARG A 183 14.42 -9.29 -12.86
C ARG A 183 14.03 -8.59 -11.55
N ILE A 184 14.97 -8.36 -10.65
CA ILE A 184 14.74 -7.78 -9.33
C ILE A 184 14.42 -6.28 -9.42
N ALA A 185 13.57 -5.82 -8.52
CA ALA A 185 13.36 -4.40 -8.28
C ALA A 185 14.56 -3.76 -7.54
N GLN A 186 15.01 -2.60 -8.02
CA GLN A 186 16.06 -1.81 -7.37
C GLN A 186 15.67 -1.46 -5.92
N GLY A 187 16.59 -1.71 -4.97
CA GLY A 187 16.39 -1.56 -3.54
C GLY A 187 15.93 -2.82 -2.80
N TYR A 188 15.75 -3.95 -3.49
CA TYR A 188 15.28 -5.24 -2.92
C TYR A 188 16.13 -6.45 -3.32
N ALA A 189 17.36 -6.22 -3.80
CA ALA A 189 18.21 -7.26 -4.39
C ALA A 189 18.42 -8.49 -3.50
N LEU A 190 18.91 -8.29 -2.27
CA LEU A 190 19.23 -9.37 -1.33
C LEU A 190 17.98 -10.19 -0.92
N GLY A 191 16.82 -9.54 -0.83
CA GLY A 191 15.57 -10.19 -0.42
C GLY A 191 14.86 -10.96 -1.53
N GLU A 192 15.09 -10.61 -2.80
CA GLU A 192 14.39 -11.20 -3.96
C GLU A 192 15.21 -12.27 -4.69
N LEU A 193 16.55 -12.20 -4.67
CA LEU A 193 17.44 -13.13 -5.40
C LEU A 193 17.13 -14.62 -5.14
N SER A 194 16.80 -14.98 -3.90
CA SER A 194 16.48 -16.36 -3.51
C SER A 194 15.02 -16.75 -3.74
N LYS A 195 14.12 -15.78 -3.90
CA LYS A 195 12.67 -16.00 -4.00
C LYS A 195 12.18 -16.06 -5.44
N LEU A 196 12.80 -15.27 -6.32
CA LEU A 196 12.42 -15.21 -7.73
C LEU A 196 13.09 -16.33 -8.52
N PRO A 197 12.37 -17.01 -9.44
CA PRO A 197 13.01 -17.98 -10.30
C PRO A 197 13.97 -17.29 -11.28
N GLN A 198 15.17 -17.83 -11.46
CA GLN A 198 16.14 -17.38 -12.43
C GLN A 198 15.85 -18.00 -13.80
N ILE A 199 15.74 -17.18 -14.83
CA ILE A 199 15.70 -17.65 -16.22
C ILE A 199 17.14 -17.94 -16.67
N VAL A 200 17.37 -19.08 -17.31
CA VAL A 200 18.67 -19.52 -17.81
C VAL A 200 18.59 -19.82 -19.31
N GLY A 201 19.28 -19.02 -20.11
CA GLY A 201 19.43 -19.19 -21.56
C GLY A 201 20.85 -19.63 -21.93
N GLY A 202 21.18 -20.91 -21.75
CA GLY A 202 22.50 -21.46 -22.13
C GLY A 202 22.62 -21.74 -23.62
N THR A 203 23.81 -21.52 -24.20
CA THR A 203 24.06 -21.80 -25.64
C THR A 203 24.28 -23.29 -25.93
N THR A 204 24.54 -24.08 -24.89
CA THR A 204 24.65 -25.54 -24.90
C THR A 204 24.00 -26.13 -23.66
N GLU A 205 23.65 -27.42 -23.67
CA GLU A 205 23.12 -28.10 -22.48
C GLU A 205 24.08 -28.01 -21.28
N LYS A 206 25.40 -28.13 -21.53
CA LYS A 206 26.45 -27.96 -20.52
C LYS A 206 26.42 -26.56 -19.90
N ALA A 207 26.27 -25.52 -20.73
CA ALA A 207 26.19 -24.15 -20.26
C ALA A 207 24.91 -23.90 -19.44
N THR A 208 23.76 -24.45 -19.86
CA THR A 208 22.51 -24.37 -19.10
C THR A 208 22.64 -25.03 -17.72
N ASP A 209 23.21 -26.24 -17.66
CA ASP A 209 23.39 -26.96 -16.39
C ASP A 209 24.33 -26.21 -15.42
N ARG A 210 25.48 -25.74 -15.92
CA ARG A 210 26.44 -24.97 -15.10
C ARG A 210 25.83 -23.66 -14.59
N ALA A 211 25.11 -22.91 -15.44
CA ALA A 211 24.48 -21.66 -15.05
C ALA A 211 23.32 -21.91 -14.06
N SER A 212 22.55 -22.99 -14.25
CA SER A 212 21.52 -23.39 -13.30
C SER A 212 22.11 -23.71 -11.92
N ARG A 213 23.19 -24.48 -11.86
CA ARG A 213 23.89 -24.77 -10.60
C ARG A 213 24.41 -23.52 -9.91
N LEU A 214 24.97 -22.57 -10.66
CA LEU A 214 25.45 -21.29 -10.12
C LEU A 214 24.34 -20.55 -9.37
N PHE A 215 23.17 -20.37 -9.99
CA PHE A 215 22.08 -19.61 -9.36
C PHE A 215 21.34 -20.41 -8.27
N GLN A 216 21.36 -21.74 -8.32
CA GLN A 216 20.86 -22.59 -7.24
C GLN A 216 21.67 -22.45 -5.94
N MET A 217 22.94 -22.00 -6.01
CA MET A 217 23.71 -21.65 -4.81
C MET A 217 23.05 -20.52 -3.99
N LEU A 218 22.34 -19.61 -4.66
CA LEU A 218 21.56 -18.53 -4.03
C LEU A 218 20.16 -19.00 -3.56
N GLY A 219 19.85 -20.29 -3.70
CA GLY A 219 18.53 -20.85 -3.39
C GLY A 219 17.46 -20.59 -4.44
N ALA A 220 17.80 -20.02 -5.60
CA ALA A 220 16.84 -19.70 -6.65
C ALA A 220 16.40 -20.95 -7.42
N LYS A 221 15.10 -21.06 -7.72
CA LYS A 221 14.59 -22.01 -8.72
C LYS A 221 15.07 -21.57 -10.10
N THR A 222 15.46 -22.51 -10.97
CA THR A 222 15.87 -22.19 -12.35
C THR A 222 14.79 -22.56 -13.36
N LEU A 223 14.70 -21.78 -14.44
CA LEU A 223 13.78 -21.96 -15.56
C LEU A 223 14.55 -21.86 -16.87
N ASP A 224 14.62 -22.95 -17.61
CA ASP A 224 15.45 -23.03 -18.80
C ASP A 224 14.71 -22.53 -20.04
N LEU A 225 15.40 -21.73 -20.85
CA LEU A 225 14.97 -21.25 -22.16
C LEU A 225 16.15 -21.33 -23.13
N THR A 226 15.90 -21.14 -24.43
CA THR A 226 16.99 -20.79 -25.35
C THR A 226 17.48 -19.36 -25.07
N PRO A 227 18.72 -19.00 -25.47
CA PRO A 227 19.23 -17.64 -25.28
C PRO A 227 18.29 -16.54 -25.81
N THR A 228 17.82 -16.69 -27.05
CA THR A 228 16.91 -15.73 -27.69
C THR A 228 15.56 -15.63 -26.96
N GLU A 229 14.99 -16.74 -26.51
CA GLU A 229 13.75 -16.74 -25.71
C GLU A 229 13.95 -16.01 -24.38
N ALA A 230 15.09 -16.21 -23.70
CA ALA A 230 15.40 -15.53 -22.45
C ALA A 230 15.59 -14.00 -22.64
N GLU A 231 16.24 -13.57 -23.73
CA GLU A 231 16.38 -12.16 -24.11
C GLU A 231 15.01 -11.51 -24.35
N LEU A 232 14.16 -12.15 -25.14
CA LEU A 232 12.78 -11.69 -25.42
C LEU A 232 11.92 -11.66 -24.15
N ALA A 233 12.02 -12.69 -23.29
CA ALA A 233 11.26 -12.75 -22.04
C ALA A 233 11.59 -11.56 -21.13
N LYS A 234 12.87 -11.16 -21.05
CA LYS A 234 13.29 -9.99 -20.27
C LYS A 234 12.70 -8.69 -20.83
N LEU A 235 12.86 -8.45 -22.13
CA LEU A 235 12.36 -7.23 -22.77
C LEU A 235 10.84 -7.11 -22.66
N PHE A 236 10.13 -8.19 -22.98
CA PHE A 236 8.67 -8.20 -22.97
C PHE A 236 8.10 -8.05 -21.56
N SER A 237 8.77 -8.58 -20.52
CA SER A 237 8.35 -8.38 -19.12
C SER A 237 8.32 -6.90 -18.73
N ASN A 238 9.32 -6.13 -19.18
CA ASN A 238 9.37 -4.68 -18.93
C ASN A 238 8.39 -3.92 -19.84
N ALA A 239 8.26 -4.32 -21.11
CA ALA A 239 7.27 -3.75 -22.02
C ALA A 239 5.83 -3.93 -21.51
N TYR A 240 5.49 -5.10 -20.99
CA TYR A 240 4.18 -5.37 -20.39
C TYR A 240 3.87 -4.42 -19.23
N ARG A 241 4.82 -4.22 -18.30
CA ARG A 241 4.65 -3.27 -17.20
C ARG A 241 4.48 -1.84 -17.71
N TYR A 242 5.30 -1.42 -18.67
CA TYR A 242 5.26 -0.09 -19.25
C TYR A 242 3.93 0.19 -19.97
N ILE A 243 3.40 -0.80 -20.71
CA ILE A 243 2.07 -0.75 -21.33
C ILE A 243 0.97 -0.65 -20.28
N ASN A 244 1.04 -1.41 -19.18
CA ASN A 244 0.05 -1.32 -18.11
C ASN A 244 -0.02 0.08 -17.49
N PHE A 245 1.13 0.71 -17.22
CA PHE A 245 1.14 2.10 -16.75
C PHE A 245 0.54 3.07 -17.78
N ALA A 246 0.79 2.83 -19.08
CA ALA A 246 0.20 3.65 -20.14
C ALA A 246 -1.33 3.50 -20.21
N ILE A 247 -1.88 2.31 -19.96
CA ILE A 247 -3.35 2.14 -19.92
C ILE A 247 -3.94 3.05 -18.83
N SER A 248 -3.36 3.05 -17.63
CA SER A 248 -3.82 3.86 -16.50
C SER A 248 -3.64 5.35 -16.75
N ASN A 249 -2.48 5.76 -17.27
CA ASN A 249 -2.20 7.15 -17.61
C ASN A 249 -3.12 7.66 -18.72
N GLN A 250 -3.36 6.88 -19.77
CA GLN A 250 -4.29 7.25 -20.83
C GLN A 250 -5.72 7.37 -20.29
N PHE A 251 -6.12 6.48 -19.39
CA PHE A 251 -7.44 6.54 -18.77
C PHE A 251 -7.59 7.76 -17.84
N TYR A 252 -6.58 8.09 -17.05
CA TYR A 252 -6.54 9.32 -16.25
C TYR A 252 -6.73 10.55 -17.12
N MET A 253 -5.98 10.65 -18.22
CA MET A 253 -6.09 11.76 -19.17
C MET A 253 -7.49 11.85 -19.81
N ILE A 254 -8.14 10.72 -20.08
CA ILE A 254 -9.51 10.67 -20.60
C ILE A 254 -10.49 11.15 -19.52
N ALA A 255 -10.41 10.60 -18.31
CA ALA A 255 -11.31 10.93 -17.21
C ALA A 255 -11.26 12.43 -16.87
N GLU A 256 -10.06 13.00 -16.69
CA GLU A 256 -9.88 14.43 -16.44
C GLU A 256 -10.42 15.31 -17.57
N LYS A 257 -10.28 14.88 -18.84
CA LYS A 257 -10.81 15.63 -19.99
C LYS A 257 -12.33 15.73 -19.99
N PHE A 258 -13.01 14.75 -19.39
CA PHE A 258 -14.47 14.73 -19.26
C PHE A 258 -14.94 15.15 -17.86
N ASP A 259 -14.08 15.82 -17.09
CA ASP A 259 -14.33 16.24 -15.70
C ASP A 259 -14.82 15.08 -14.80
N ALA A 260 -14.33 13.87 -15.09
CA ALA A 260 -14.66 12.66 -14.35
C ALA A 260 -13.49 12.25 -13.45
N ASN A 261 -13.79 11.79 -12.23
CA ASN A 261 -12.77 11.39 -11.28
C ASN A 261 -12.18 10.02 -11.65
N PHE A 262 -10.95 10.02 -12.16
CA PHE A 262 -10.20 8.81 -12.54
C PHE A 262 -10.13 7.80 -11.39
N HIS A 263 -9.70 8.24 -10.20
CA HIS A 263 -9.44 7.36 -9.05
C HIS A 263 -10.72 6.63 -8.62
N ARG A 264 -11.85 7.35 -8.58
CA ARG A 264 -13.17 6.77 -8.30
C ARG A 264 -13.57 5.72 -9.34
N ILE A 265 -13.38 6.00 -10.63
CA ILE A 265 -13.77 5.05 -11.68
C ILE A 265 -12.83 3.83 -11.68
N HIS A 266 -11.52 4.05 -11.62
CA HIS A 266 -10.49 3.01 -11.56
C HIS A 266 -10.81 2.00 -10.46
N LYS A 267 -11.09 2.50 -9.25
CA LYS A 267 -11.48 1.67 -8.11
C LYS A 267 -12.75 0.87 -8.38
N VAL A 268 -13.82 1.50 -8.89
CA VAL A 268 -15.09 0.80 -9.14
C VAL A 268 -14.92 -0.33 -10.14
N VAL A 269 -14.10 -0.14 -11.18
CA VAL A 269 -13.89 -1.19 -12.19
C VAL A 269 -12.94 -2.29 -11.75
N THR A 270 -12.07 -2.04 -10.76
CA THR A 270 -11.13 -3.05 -10.20
C THR A 270 -11.69 -3.78 -8.98
N SER A 271 -12.62 -3.17 -8.23
CA SER A 271 -13.23 -3.74 -7.03
C SER A 271 -13.91 -5.07 -7.33
N GLU A 272 -13.48 -6.13 -6.63
CA GLU A 272 -14.04 -7.49 -6.73
C GLU A 272 -14.05 -8.05 -8.16
N TYR A 273 -13.18 -7.54 -9.04
CA TYR A 273 -13.10 -7.97 -10.44
C TYR A 273 -11.71 -8.53 -10.76
N PRO A 274 -11.47 -9.84 -10.52
CA PRO A 274 -10.15 -10.46 -10.68
C PRO A 274 -9.49 -10.24 -12.05
N ARG A 275 -10.29 -10.03 -13.10
CA ARG A 275 -9.81 -9.75 -14.46
C ARG A 275 -9.11 -8.39 -14.62
N LEU A 276 -9.28 -7.47 -13.66
CA LEU A 276 -8.61 -6.17 -13.61
C LEU A 276 -7.66 -6.02 -12.39
N SER A 277 -7.31 -7.11 -11.71
CA SER A 277 -6.38 -7.11 -10.57
C SER A 277 -5.00 -6.51 -10.87
N GLY A 278 -4.56 -6.52 -12.14
CA GLY A 278 -3.30 -5.93 -12.60
C GLY A 278 -3.40 -4.48 -13.11
N PHE A 279 -4.55 -3.81 -12.95
CA PHE A 279 -4.74 -2.45 -13.46
C PHE A 279 -4.08 -1.43 -12.54
N ALA A 280 -2.90 -0.93 -12.92
CA ALA A 280 -2.13 0.04 -12.15
C ALA A 280 -2.88 1.39 -11.95
N THR A 281 -2.43 2.21 -11.01
CA THR A 281 -2.86 3.63 -10.90
C THR A 281 -2.07 4.53 -11.87
N ALA A 282 -2.50 5.79 -12.01
CA ALA A 282 -1.81 6.77 -12.85
C ALA A 282 -0.59 7.36 -12.14
N GLY A 283 0.43 7.75 -12.89
CA GLY A 283 1.67 8.31 -12.36
C GLY A 283 2.81 8.34 -13.38
N PHE A 284 3.97 8.87 -12.97
CA PHE A 284 5.15 8.91 -13.81
C PHE A 284 5.83 7.54 -13.93
N ALA A 285 5.67 6.91 -15.09
CA ALA A 285 6.35 5.67 -15.45
C ALA A 285 7.77 5.97 -15.97
N GLY A 286 8.73 6.08 -15.05
CA GLY A 286 10.14 6.37 -15.36
C GLY A 286 11.08 5.19 -15.15
N GLY A 287 12.38 5.49 -15.20
CA GLY A 287 13.46 4.57 -14.89
C GLY A 287 14.16 3.98 -16.11
N PRO A 288 15.40 3.49 -15.94
CA PRO A 288 16.31 3.19 -17.06
C PRO A 288 15.91 1.97 -17.91
N CYS A 289 14.99 1.13 -17.42
CA CYS A 289 14.65 -0.14 -18.06
C CYS A 289 13.32 -0.11 -18.81
N LEU A 290 12.28 0.55 -18.29
CA LEU A 290 10.92 0.40 -18.83
C LEU A 290 10.80 0.92 -20.27
N LEU A 291 11.11 2.19 -20.49
CA LEU A 291 11.08 2.80 -21.83
C LEU A 291 12.11 2.14 -22.75
N LYS A 292 13.37 2.06 -22.29
CA LYS A 292 14.49 1.53 -23.08
C LYS A 292 14.21 0.12 -23.59
N ASP A 293 13.82 -0.81 -22.73
CA ASP A 293 13.60 -2.21 -23.11
C ASP A 293 12.39 -2.35 -24.03
N THR A 294 11.34 -1.54 -23.81
CA THR A 294 10.17 -1.49 -24.71
C THR A 294 10.56 -1.04 -26.12
N MET A 295 11.40 0.00 -26.22
CA MET A 295 11.83 0.57 -27.50
C MET A 295 12.88 -0.29 -28.19
N GLN A 296 13.75 -0.95 -27.43
CA GLN A 296 14.67 -1.96 -27.92
C GLN A 296 13.93 -3.15 -28.56
N LEU A 297 12.82 -3.59 -27.94
CA LEU A 297 11.95 -4.61 -28.53
C LEU A 297 11.26 -4.11 -29.81
N ALA A 298 10.83 -2.84 -29.83
CA ALA A 298 10.26 -2.22 -31.03
C ALA A 298 11.27 -2.17 -32.17
N ALA A 299 12.49 -1.67 -31.91
CA ALA A 299 13.58 -1.60 -32.88
C ALA A 299 13.95 -2.98 -33.43
N PHE A 300 14.05 -3.99 -32.56
CA PHE A 300 14.27 -5.38 -32.96
C PHE A 300 13.19 -5.88 -33.93
N ASN A 301 11.92 -5.54 -33.70
CA ASN A 301 10.82 -5.89 -34.58
C ASN A 301 10.60 -4.88 -35.73
N HIS A 302 11.66 -4.22 -36.22
CA HIS A 302 11.59 -3.24 -37.31
C HIS A 302 10.57 -2.11 -37.08
N ASN A 303 10.42 -1.69 -35.82
CA ASN A 303 9.42 -0.72 -35.34
C ASN A 303 7.95 -1.15 -35.55
N ASP A 304 7.69 -2.45 -35.76
CA ASP A 304 6.35 -3.03 -35.80
C ASP A 304 5.89 -3.48 -34.40
N PHE A 305 5.88 -2.55 -33.44
CA PHE A 305 5.37 -2.79 -32.09
C PHE A 305 4.44 -1.65 -31.66
N ALA A 306 3.28 -1.59 -32.29
CA ALA A 306 2.32 -0.49 -32.11
C ALA A 306 1.93 -0.25 -30.65
N LEU A 307 1.74 -1.31 -29.84
CA LEU A 307 1.41 -1.17 -28.42
C LEU A 307 2.56 -0.52 -27.63
N GLY A 308 3.81 -0.90 -27.87
CA GLY A 308 4.97 -0.28 -27.23
C GLY A 308 5.11 1.19 -27.59
N GLN A 309 4.89 1.54 -28.87
CA GLN A 309 4.92 2.94 -29.34
C GLN A 309 3.80 3.77 -28.72
N ALA A 310 2.58 3.24 -28.66
CA ALA A 310 1.45 3.90 -28.00
C ALA A 310 1.73 4.10 -26.50
N ALA A 311 2.26 3.09 -25.83
CA ALA A 311 2.63 3.19 -24.42
C ALA A 311 3.69 4.26 -24.17
N MET A 312 4.72 4.33 -25.03
CA MET A 312 5.68 5.41 -25.02
C MET A 312 4.98 6.76 -25.14
N MET A 313 4.19 6.97 -26.19
CA MET A 313 3.51 8.25 -26.44
C MET A 313 2.67 8.73 -25.24
N VAL A 314 1.97 7.81 -24.58
CA VAL A 314 1.14 8.13 -23.41
C VAL A 314 1.99 8.49 -22.20
N ASN A 315 2.89 7.59 -21.77
CA ASN A 315 3.67 7.78 -20.54
C ASN A 315 4.58 9.01 -20.67
N GLU A 316 5.27 9.13 -21.79
CA GLU A 316 6.15 10.26 -22.11
C GLU A 316 5.36 11.57 -22.36
N GLY A 317 4.07 11.48 -22.68
CA GLY A 317 3.17 12.61 -22.93
C GLY A 317 2.45 13.13 -21.67
N LEU A 318 2.44 12.36 -20.58
CA LEU A 318 1.73 12.73 -19.35
C LEU A 318 2.21 14.06 -18.75
N PRO A 319 3.53 14.37 -18.64
CA PRO A 319 3.98 15.66 -18.14
C PRO A 319 3.39 16.85 -18.90
N SER A 320 3.38 16.79 -20.24
CA SER A 320 2.79 17.83 -21.09
C SER A 320 1.30 18.00 -20.86
N THR A 321 0.60 16.89 -20.59
CA THR A 321 -0.84 16.92 -20.32
C THR A 321 -1.15 17.58 -18.99
N LEU A 322 -0.42 17.24 -17.92
CA LEU A 322 -0.57 17.86 -16.60
C LEU A 322 -0.33 19.37 -16.68
N VAL A 323 0.76 19.80 -17.32
CA VAL A 323 1.05 21.25 -17.49
C VAL A 323 -0.07 21.94 -18.24
N LYS A 324 -0.62 21.32 -19.30
CA LYS A 324 -1.74 21.89 -20.07
C LYS A 324 -3.00 22.03 -19.23
N MET A 325 -3.35 21.03 -18.42
CA MET A 325 -4.50 21.08 -17.51
C MET A 325 -4.36 22.20 -16.48
N VAL A 326 -3.19 22.29 -15.84
CA VAL A 326 -2.90 23.32 -14.82
C VAL A 326 -2.89 24.72 -15.45
N LYS A 327 -2.30 24.87 -16.64
CA LYS A 327 -2.33 26.12 -17.40
C LYS A 327 -3.76 26.59 -17.70
N GLN A 328 -4.66 25.68 -18.03
CA GLN A 328 -6.07 26.01 -18.27
C GLN A 328 -6.81 26.43 -17.00
N ARG A 329 -6.53 25.77 -15.87
CA ARG A 329 -7.21 26.05 -14.58
C ARG A 329 -6.66 27.28 -13.86
N HIS A 330 -5.35 27.48 -13.84
CA HIS A 330 -4.70 28.47 -12.97
C HIS A 330 -3.88 29.54 -13.72
N GLY A 331 -3.59 29.35 -15.01
CA GLY A 331 -2.59 30.14 -15.73
C GLY A 331 -1.17 29.92 -15.19
N LEU A 332 -0.18 29.81 -16.08
CA LEU A 332 1.23 29.59 -15.71
C LEU A 332 2.17 30.72 -16.14
N ALA A 333 1.74 31.56 -17.09
CA ALA A 333 2.55 32.65 -17.60
C ALA A 333 2.92 33.63 -16.48
N GLY A 334 4.23 33.90 -16.34
CA GLY A 334 4.75 34.80 -15.30
C GLY A 334 4.94 34.18 -13.92
N LYS A 335 4.44 32.96 -13.69
CA LYS A 335 4.55 32.26 -12.40
C LYS A 335 5.85 31.46 -12.27
N THR A 336 6.25 31.19 -11.04
CA THR A 336 7.29 30.22 -10.68
C THR A 336 6.64 28.88 -10.37
N ALA A 337 7.07 27.80 -10.99
CA ALA A 337 6.66 26.44 -10.59
C ALA A 337 7.78 25.77 -9.79
N ALA A 338 7.45 24.87 -8.87
CA ALA A 338 8.44 23.96 -8.29
C ALA A 338 8.06 22.51 -8.53
N ILE A 339 9.07 21.67 -8.78
CA ILE A 339 8.93 20.22 -8.87
C ILE A 339 9.59 19.60 -7.63
N LEU A 340 8.81 18.84 -6.89
CA LEU A 340 9.24 18.12 -5.69
C LEU A 340 9.43 16.65 -6.07
N GLY A 341 10.67 16.20 -6.15
CA GLY A 341 11.04 14.83 -6.55
C GLY A 341 11.50 14.75 -8.00
N MET A 342 12.79 14.52 -8.17
CA MET A 342 13.52 14.41 -9.43
C MET A 342 14.02 12.98 -9.68
N ALA A 343 14.01 12.11 -8.67
CA ALA A 343 14.22 10.68 -8.84
C ALA A 343 13.11 10.04 -9.70
N PHE A 344 13.36 8.86 -10.26
CA PHE A 344 12.35 8.14 -11.03
C PHE A 344 11.41 7.30 -10.16
N LYS A 345 11.80 7.00 -8.91
CA LYS A 345 11.09 6.15 -7.95
C LYS A 345 11.18 6.77 -6.55
N GLY A 346 10.10 6.66 -5.77
CA GLY A 346 10.05 7.17 -4.41
C GLY A 346 11.17 6.58 -3.54
N ASN A 347 11.76 7.42 -2.69
CA ASN A 347 12.86 7.07 -1.79
C ASN A 347 14.07 6.42 -2.50
N SER A 348 14.39 6.89 -3.71
CA SER A 348 15.53 6.44 -4.50
C SER A 348 16.42 7.63 -4.89
N ASP A 349 17.72 7.38 -4.96
CA ASP A 349 18.77 8.29 -5.40
C ASP A 349 19.04 8.23 -6.91
N ASP A 350 18.14 7.64 -7.71
CA ASP A 350 18.35 7.43 -9.13
C ASP A 350 17.55 8.42 -10.00
N PRO A 351 18.22 9.36 -10.71
CA PRO A 351 17.56 10.34 -11.57
C PRO A 351 17.32 9.82 -13.00
N ARG A 352 17.85 8.65 -13.36
CA ARG A 352 17.92 8.21 -14.76
C ARG A 352 16.52 7.96 -15.32
N ALA A 353 16.25 8.57 -16.47
CA ALA A 353 14.96 8.50 -17.15
C ALA A 353 13.76 8.85 -16.25
N SER A 354 13.95 9.77 -15.29
CA SER A 354 12.82 10.36 -14.54
C SER A 354 12.05 11.34 -15.42
N LEU A 355 10.72 11.19 -15.41
CA LEU A 355 9.82 12.10 -16.13
C LEU A 355 9.75 13.49 -15.49
N SER A 356 10.22 13.67 -14.25
CA SER A 356 10.33 14.99 -13.60
C SER A 356 11.25 15.93 -14.37
N TYR A 357 12.32 15.43 -15.00
CA TYR A 357 13.17 16.25 -15.86
C TYR A 357 12.46 16.69 -17.14
N LYS A 358 11.54 15.86 -17.65
CA LYS A 358 10.71 16.23 -18.79
C LYS A 358 9.65 17.24 -18.38
N LEU A 359 9.01 17.06 -17.24
CA LEU A 359 8.10 18.02 -16.63
C LEU A 359 8.78 19.39 -16.47
N ARG A 360 10.03 19.42 -15.98
CA ARG A 360 10.85 20.64 -15.90
C ARG A 360 10.97 21.36 -17.23
N LYS A 361 11.29 20.63 -18.30
CA LYS A 361 11.42 21.22 -19.66
C LYS A 361 10.11 21.81 -20.15
N VAL A 362 8.98 21.13 -19.93
CA VAL A 362 7.67 21.63 -20.35
C VAL A 362 7.28 22.86 -19.52
N LEU A 363 7.43 22.82 -18.20
CA LEU A 363 7.14 23.96 -17.32
C LEU A 363 8.01 25.17 -17.65
N ALA A 364 9.28 24.98 -18.03
CA ALA A 364 10.17 26.07 -18.40
C ALA A 364 9.72 26.85 -19.65
N LEU A 365 8.89 26.26 -20.51
CA LEU A 365 8.29 26.94 -21.66
C LEU A 365 7.04 27.76 -21.28
N GLU A 366 6.42 27.45 -20.15
CA GLU A 366 5.11 27.97 -19.74
C GLU A 366 5.17 28.89 -18.52
N CYS A 367 6.21 28.76 -17.70
CA CYS A 367 6.45 29.49 -16.47
C CYS A 367 7.60 30.49 -16.63
N LYS A 368 7.67 31.48 -15.74
CA LYS A 368 8.82 32.39 -15.62
C LYS A 368 10.07 31.66 -15.14
N GLN A 369 9.89 30.73 -14.20
CA GLN A 369 10.97 29.99 -13.54
C GLN A 369 10.46 28.62 -13.09
N VAL A 370 11.37 27.63 -13.05
CA VAL A 370 11.10 26.30 -12.51
C VAL A 370 12.16 25.96 -11.48
N LEU A 371 11.74 25.75 -10.24
CA LEU A 371 12.56 25.27 -9.14
C LEU A 371 12.45 23.74 -9.04
N CYS A 372 13.51 23.09 -8.58
CA CYS A 372 13.53 21.65 -8.38
C CYS A 372 14.13 21.34 -7.01
N SER A 373 13.55 20.38 -6.30
CA SER A 373 14.05 19.87 -5.03
C SER A 373 13.93 18.35 -5.03
N ASP A 374 14.92 17.67 -4.48
CA ASP A 374 14.93 16.23 -4.23
C ASP A 374 15.86 15.89 -3.05
N PRO A 375 15.39 15.19 -1.99
CA PRO A 375 16.22 14.87 -0.84
C PRO A 375 17.27 13.78 -1.11
N TYR A 376 17.12 12.96 -2.15
CA TYR A 376 18.01 11.84 -2.48
C TYR A 376 18.95 12.16 -3.66
N ILE A 377 18.56 13.07 -4.57
CA ILE A 377 19.39 13.45 -5.72
C ILE A 377 20.30 14.63 -5.37
N LYS A 378 21.62 14.42 -5.49
CA LYS A 378 22.63 15.46 -5.36
C LYS A 378 22.82 16.18 -6.70
N ASP A 379 22.25 17.37 -6.85
CA ASP A 379 22.43 18.25 -8.01
C ASP A 379 22.53 19.72 -7.52
N GLU A 380 23.61 20.42 -7.90
CA GLU A 380 23.87 21.81 -7.47
C GLU A 380 22.85 22.82 -8.00
N THR A 381 22.07 22.45 -9.02
CA THR A 381 21.02 23.29 -9.58
C THR A 381 19.70 23.19 -8.82
N PHE A 382 19.58 22.22 -7.91
CA PHE A 382 18.39 22.06 -7.07
C PHE A 382 18.46 23.01 -5.88
N VAL A 383 17.29 23.46 -5.44
CA VAL A 383 17.15 24.34 -4.29
C VAL A 383 16.58 23.57 -3.11
N PRO A 384 16.84 23.99 -1.85
CA PRO A 384 16.21 23.39 -0.69
C PRO A 384 14.67 23.44 -0.79
N LEU A 385 14.02 22.45 -0.18
CA LEU A 385 12.56 22.34 -0.18
C LEU A 385 11.90 23.63 0.33
N GLU A 386 12.44 24.24 1.37
CA GLU A 386 11.95 25.48 1.97
C GLU A 386 11.94 26.64 0.97
N GLN A 387 12.94 26.68 0.06
CA GLN A 387 13.00 27.69 -0.99
C GLN A 387 11.93 27.46 -2.06
N CYS A 388 11.71 26.19 -2.46
CA CYS A 388 10.58 25.84 -3.34
C CYS A 388 9.25 26.28 -2.71
N LEU A 389 9.04 25.96 -1.44
CA LEU A 389 7.84 26.33 -0.68
C LEU A 389 7.71 27.83 -0.45
N ALA A 390 8.79 28.61 -0.45
CA ALA A 390 8.75 30.06 -0.31
C ALA A 390 8.49 30.78 -1.65
N GLU A 391 9.12 30.34 -2.74
CA GLU A 391 9.17 31.11 -4.00
C GLU A 391 8.21 30.63 -5.10
N ALA A 392 7.72 29.38 -5.06
CA ALA A 392 6.84 28.88 -6.11
C ALA A 392 5.42 29.47 -6.02
N ASP A 393 4.69 29.54 -7.12
CA ASP A 393 3.25 29.82 -7.16
C ASP A 393 2.42 28.55 -7.33
N VAL A 394 3.06 27.45 -7.75
CA VAL A 394 2.44 26.12 -7.95
C VAL A 394 3.50 25.04 -7.74
N LEU A 395 3.11 23.96 -7.07
CA LEU A 395 3.96 22.81 -6.78
C LEU A 395 3.51 21.61 -7.61
N PHE A 396 4.46 20.82 -8.09
CA PHE A 396 4.21 19.54 -8.76
C PHE A 396 4.93 18.44 -7.99
N ILE A 397 4.21 17.38 -7.61
CA ILE A 397 4.84 16.18 -7.06
C ILE A 397 5.37 15.36 -8.23
N GLY A 398 6.68 15.39 -8.41
CA GLY A 398 7.39 14.64 -9.45
C GLY A 398 7.74 13.21 -9.02
N CYS A 399 7.90 12.98 -7.71
CA CYS A 399 8.16 11.66 -7.16
C CYS A 399 7.66 11.55 -5.72
N CYS A 400 7.08 10.42 -5.33
CA CYS A 400 6.47 10.20 -4.00
C CYS A 400 7.51 9.84 -2.94
N HIS A 401 8.40 10.77 -2.61
CA HIS A 401 9.29 10.61 -1.46
C HIS A 401 8.53 10.80 -0.14
N ASP A 402 8.96 10.11 0.91
CA ASP A 402 8.32 10.19 2.23
C ASP A 402 8.36 11.60 2.83
N GLU A 403 9.40 12.38 2.51
CA GLU A 403 9.59 13.78 2.89
C GLU A 403 8.47 14.69 2.37
N TYR A 404 7.77 14.28 1.31
CA TYR A 404 6.71 15.06 0.69
C TYR A 404 5.32 14.71 1.21
N LYS A 405 5.19 13.70 2.08
CA LYS A 405 3.88 13.29 2.63
C LYS A 405 3.27 14.30 3.61
N HIS A 406 4.06 15.29 4.07
CA HIS A 406 3.68 16.28 5.09
C HIS A 406 4.07 17.72 4.72
N LEU A 407 4.06 18.05 3.43
CA LEU A 407 4.32 19.37 2.90
C LEU A 407 3.30 20.39 3.42
N LYS A 408 3.77 21.36 4.21
CA LYS A 408 2.96 22.50 4.67
C LYS A 408 3.08 23.66 3.68
N THR A 409 2.00 23.96 2.94
CA THR A 409 1.99 25.03 1.93
C THR A 409 0.57 25.42 1.53
N ASP A 410 0.34 26.72 1.32
CA ASP A 410 -0.90 27.33 0.80
C ASP A 410 -0.98 27.34 -0.74
N LYS A 411 0.12 26.94 -1.39
CA LYS A 411 0.27 26.92 -2.85
C LYS A 411 -0.46 25.72 -3.46
N PRO A 412 -1.11 25.90 -4.64
CA PRO A 412 -1.70 24.78 -5.37
C PRO A 412 -0.68 23.67 -5.63
N ILE A 413 -1.03 22.43 -5.26
CA ILE A 413 -0.20 21.24 -5.50
C ILE A 413 -0.87 20.39 -6.58
N VAL A 414 -0.08 20.01 -7.57
CA VAL A 414 -0.45 19.08 -8.63
C VAL A 414 0.12 17.73 -8.24
N ASP A 415 -0.77 16.88 -7.75
CA ASP A 415 -0.49 15.54 -7.26
C ASP A 415 -1.39 14.55 -8.02
N VAL A 416 -0.80 13.49 -8.56
CA VAL A 416 -1.51 12.43 -9.28
C VAL A 416 -1.69 11.16 -8.43
N PHE A 417 -1.36 11.22 -7.13
CA PHE A 417 -1.22 10.07 -6.21
C PHE A 417 -2.27 9.94 -5.05
N ASN A 418 -3.00 11.01 -4.64
CA ASN A 418 -4.18 11.08 -3.70
C ASN A 418 -4.08 10.51 -2.24
N PHE A 419 -4.23 11.35 -1.18
CA PHE A 419 -4.09 10.99 0.27
C PHE A 419 -5.29 11.34 1.19
N VAL A 420 -5.63 10.48 2.17
CA VAL A 420 -6.72 10.66 3.17
C VAL A 420 -6.22 10.57 4.63
N LEU A 421 -6.68 11.44 5.53
CA LEU A 421 -6.41 11.36 6.98
C LEU A 421 -7.59 10.73 7.75
N VAL A 422 -7.30 9.77 8.63
CA VAL A 422 -8.25 9.16 9.56
C VAL A 422 -7.81 9.37 11.01
N THR A 423 -8.63 10.05 11.82
CA THR A 423 -8.42 10.16 13.27
C THR A 423 -9.10 9.00 13.99
N GLY A 424 -8.45 8.45 15.03
CA GLY A 424 -8.91 7.24 15.71
C GLY A 424 -8.75 5.99 14.83
N SER A 425 -7.71 5.97 13.99
CA SER A 425 -7.51 4.96 12.94
C SER A 425 -7.23 3.56 13.49
N ALA A 426 -6.70 3.44 14.71
CA ALA A 426 -6.51 2.17 15.39
C ALA A 426 -7.74 1.77 16.25
N GLY A 427 -8.77 2.61 16.31
CA GLY A 427 -10.03 2.32 16.98
C GLY A 427 -10.85 1.23 16.27
N PHE A 428 -11.99 0.86 16.85
CA PHE A 428 -12.82 -0.25 16.34
C PHE A 428 -13.35 0.01 14.92
N ILE A 429 -14.14 1.07 14.73
CA ILE A 429 -14.61 1.49 13.39
C ILE A 429 -13.42 1.96 12.53
N GLY A 430 -12.43 2.61 13.15
CA GLY A 430 -11.23 3.11 12.48
C GLY A 430 -10.45 2.00 11.77
N GLY A 431 -10.24 0.85 12.41
CA GLY A 431 -9.52 -0.28 11.82
C GLY A 431 -10.23 -0.83 10.58
N TYR A 432 -11.54 -1.07 10.68
CA TYR A 432 -12.35 -1.47 9.52
C TYR A 432 -12.30 -0.42 8.40
N LEU A 433 -12.35 0.87 8.75
CA LEU A 433 -12.30 1.95 7.78
C LEU A 433 -10.93 2.07 7.10
N VAL A 434 -9.83 1.91 7.83
CA VAL A 434 -8.48 1.91 7.27
C VAL A 434 -8.34 0.76 6.28
N ASP A 435 -8.73 -0.46 6.66
CA ASP A 435 -8.67 -1.63 5.77
C ASP A 435 -9.53 -1.41 4.52
N GLU A 436 -10.72 -0.84 4.68
CA GLU A 436 -11.66 -0.52 3.60
C GLU A 436 -11.13 0.60 2.68
N LEU A 437 -10.43 1.61 3.21
CA LEU A 437 -9.82 2.70 2.44
C LEU A 437 -8.55 2.24 1.70
N LEU A 438 -7.72 1.42 2.33
CA LEU A 438 -6.54 0.82 1.69
C LEU A 438 -6.96 -0.17 0.59
N GLY A 439 -7.95 -1.02 0.87
CA GLY A 439 -8.56 -1.91 -0.14
C GLY A 439 -9.22 -1.14 -1.29
N ALA A 440 -9.61 0.11 -1.01
CA ALA A 440 -10.11 1.06 -1.98
C ALA A 440 -9.03 1.85 -2.75
N GLY A 441 -7.74 1.67 -2.43
CA GLY A 441 -6.63 2.32 -3.10
C GLY A 441 -6.34 3.76 -2.64
N TYR A 442 -6.86 4.17 -1.49
CA TYR A 442 -6.41 5.41 -0.84
C TYR A 442 -5.07 5.19 -0.15
N GLU A 443 -4.19 6.19 -0.21
CA GLU A 443 -3.11 6.33 0.76
C GLU A 443 -3.71 6.89 2.05
N VAL A 444 -3.55 6.17 3.16
CA VAL A 444 -4.16 6.52 4.44
C VAL A 444 -3.09 6.99 5.41
N VAL A 445 -3.23 8.21 5.90
CA VAL A 445 -2.55 8.67 7.12
C VAL A 445 -3.51 8.40 8.29
N GLY A 446 -3.06 7.68 9.30
CA GLY A 446 -3.82 7.38 10.50
C GLY A 446 -3.21 8.09 11.71
N ILE A 447 -4.04 8.59 12.63
CA ILE A 447 -3.58 9.05 13.95
C ILE A 447 -4.39 8.37 15.06
N ASP A 448 -3.68 7.83 16.04
CA ASP A 448 -4.25 7.24 17.25
C ASP A 448 -3.27 7.33 18.42
N ASN A 449 -3.78 7.47 19.65
CA ASN A 449 -2.95 7.48 20.87
C ASN A 449 -3.09 6.19 21.68
N PHE A 450 -3.81 5.20 21.14
CA PHE A 450 -4.07 3.89 21.73
C PHE A 450 -4.76 3.93 23.09
N SER A 451 -5.39 5.06 23.46
CA SER A 451 -5.90 5.27 24.81
C SER A 451 -7.02 4.30 25.20
N LYS A 452 -7.70 3.69 24.23
CA LYS A 452 -8.83 2.78 24.46
C LYS A 452 -8.41 1.32 24.57
N TYR A 453 -7.63 0.80 23.61
CA TYR A 453 -7.35 -0.65 23.48
C TYR A 453 -5.88 -1.02 23.73
N GLY A 454 -5.00 -0.04 24.00
CA GLY A 454 -3.55 -0.25 24.01
C GLY A 454 -2.98 -0.36 22.59
N GLU A 455 -1.67 -0.56 22.47
CA GLU A 455 -1.03 -0.77 21.17
C GLU A 455 -1.61 -2.02 20.50
N LEU A 456 -2.23 -1.82 19.34
CA LEU A 456 -2.80 -2.88 18.53
C LEU A 456 -1.89 -3.14 17.34
N THR A 457 -1.58 -4.40 17.05
CA THR A 457 -1.02 -4.81 15.75
C THR A 457 -2.18 -5.10 14.81
N GLN A 458 -2.50 -4.15 13.93
CA GLN A 458 -3.49 -4.35 12.87
C GLN A 458 -2.80 -4.92 11.62
N ALA A 459 -3.48 -5.75 10.84
CA ALA A 459 -2.94 -6.30 9.60
C ALA A 459 -2.53 -5.19 8.61
N SER A 460 -3.27 -4.08 8.60
CA SER A 460 -2.98 -2.89 7.78
C SER A 460 -1.72 -2.14 8.16
N GLN A 461 -1.15 -2.30 9.36
CA GLN A 461 0.10 -1.63 9.75
C GLN A 461 1.31 -2.05 8.91
N GLN A 462 1.21 -3.18 8.20
CA GLN A 462 2.24 -3.66 7.27
C GLN A 462 1.94 -3.26 5.81
N HIS A 463 0.85 -2.55 5.55
CA HIS A 463 0.46 -2.14 4.21
C HIS A 463 1.24 -0.89 3.79
N ASP A 464 1.89 -0.94 2.63
CA ASP A 464 2.76 0.16 2.14
C ASP A 464 2.03 1.50 1.99
N GLY A 465 0.72 1.47 1.75
CA GLY A 465 -0.15 2.65 1.65
C GLY A 465 -0.72 3.18 2.97
N TYR A 466 -0.31 2.65 4.13
CA TYR A 466 -0.76 3.11 5.44
C TYR A 466 0.37 3.71 6.27
N ARG A 467 0.19 4.95 6.72
CA ARG A 467 1.08 5.63 7.66
C ARG A 467 0.36 5.88 8.97
N LEU A 468 0.61 5.06 9.98
CA LEU A 468 0.12 5.30 11.34
C LEU A 468 1.05 6.23 12.12
N VAL A 469 0.49 7.29 12.70
CA VAL A 469 1.16 8.24 13.57
C VAL A 469 0.59 8.09 14.98
N THR A 470 1.46 7.78 15.94
CA THR A 470 1.06 7.76 17.35
C THR A 470 1.00 9.18 17.89
N GLY A 471 -0.21 9.66 18.21
CA GLY A 471 -0.42 11.05 18.61
C GLY A 471 -1.84 11.31 19.11
N ASP A 472 -2.01 12.41 19.84
CA ASP A 472 -3.31 12.79 20.39
C ASP A 472 -4.04 13.73 19.42
N ALA A 473 -5.28 13.39 19.05
CA ALA A 473 -6.12 14.21 18.18
C ALA A 473 -6.53 15.57 18.80
N LYS A 474 -6.19 15.83 20.07
CA LYS A 474 -6.28 17.18 20.67
C LYS A 474 -5.12 18.10 20.26
N ASP A 475 -4.05 17.56 19.70
CA ASP A 475 -2.93 18.35 19.20
C ASP A 475 -3.27 18.93 17.82
N VAL A 476 -3.70 20.19 17.83
CA VAL A 476 -4.09 20.93 16.63
C VAL A 476 -2.94 21.05 15.64
N ASP A 477 -1.72 21.27 16.11
CA ASP A 477 -0.57 21.52 15.23
C ASP A 477 -0.11 20.23 14.57
N LEU A 478 -0.17 19.11 15.30
CA LEU A 478 -0.01 17.77 14.72
C LEU A 478 -1.09 17.47 13.69
N LEU A 479 -2.37 17.71 13.99
CA LEU A 479 -3.44 17.47 13.02
C LEU A 479 -3.30 18.33 11.76
N LYS A 480 -2.88 19.60 11.89
CA LYS A 480 -2.56 20.45 10.73
C LYS A 480 -1.42 19.87 9.90
N GLU A 481 -0.38 19.35 10.54
CA GLU A 481 0.72 18.69 9.83
C GLU A 481 0.26 17.48 9.02
N LEU A 482 -0.55 16.62 9.63
CA LEU A 482 -1.05 15.43 8.95
C LEU A 482 -2.06 15.76 7.85
N LEU A 483 -2.84 16.84 8.02
CA LEU A 483 -3.84 17.29 7.04
C LEU A 483 -3.27 18.06 5.85
N ALA A 484 -2.03 18.54 5.93
CA ALA A 484 -1.48 19.45 4.93
C ALA A 484 -1.55 18.86 3.51
N ASP A 485 -1.39 17.54 3.39
CA ASP A 485 -1.45 16.82 2.11
C ASP A 485 -2.72 16.00 1.87
N CYS A 486 -3.67 16.01 2.79
CA CYS A 486 -4.89 15.21 2.67
C CYS A 486 -6.02 15.98 1.96
N ASP A 487 -6.64 15.34 0.98
CA ASP A 487 -7.82 15.87 0.29
C ASP A 487 -9.12 15.63 1.09
N HIS A 488 -9.08 14.68 2.03
CA HIS A 488 -10.22 14.30 2.86
C HIS A 488 -9.80 13.99 4.31
N LEU A 489 -10.67 14.33 5.26
CA LEU A 489 -10.51 14.02 6.70
C LEU A 489 -11.68 13.19 7.19
N VAL A 490 -11.40 12.09 7.90
CA VAL A 490 -12.39 11.39 8.71
C VAL A 490 -12.16 11.68 10.20
N ALA A 491 -13.12 12.38 10.81
CA ALA A 491 -13.16 12.67 12.24
C ALA A 491 -13.78 11.48 13.00
N GLY A 492 -12.97 10.47 13.30
CA GLY A 492 -13.35 9.23 13.98
C GLY A 492 -12.85 9.10 15.42
N ALA A 493 -11.89 9.94 15.86
CA ALA A 493 -11.35 9.88 17.21
C ALA A 493 -12.42 10.26 18.26
N ALA A 494 -12.64 9.37 19.22
CA ALA A 494 -13.49 9.64 20.37
C ALA A 494 -13.16 8.68 21.52
N ARG A 495 -13.27 9.16 22.75
CA ARG A 495 -13.36 8.35 23.96
C ARG A 495 -14.79 7.81 24.07
N ILE A 496 -14.93 6.49 23.98
CA ILE A 496 -16.22 5.79 23.96
C ILE A 496 -16.10 4.42 24.64
N GLY A 497 -17.11 4.01 25.41
CA GLY A 497 -17.22 2.70 26.07
C GLY A 497 -18.68 2.22 26.15
N GLY A 498 -18.94 1.13 26.90
CA GLY A 498 -20.29 0.62 27.13
C GLY A 498 -21.16 1.53 28.01
N ILE A 499 -22.41 1.13 28.28
CA ILE A 499 -23.38 1.97 29.02
C ILE A 499 -22.90 2.37 30.43
N SER A 500 -22.18 1.47 31.11
CA SER A 500 -21.55 1.73 32.42
C SER A 500 -20.47 2.81 32.34
N TYR A 501 -19.69 2.83 31.27
CA TYR A 501 -18.63 3.81 31.03
C TYR A 501 -19.19 5.22 30.95
N PHE A 502 -20.37 5.39 30.34
CA PHE A 502 -21.06 6.68 30.25
C PHE A 502 -21.51 7.19 31.62
N HIS A 503 -21.87 6.29 32.52
CA HIS A 503 -22.27 6.64 33.88
C HIS A 503 -21.07 6.95 34.79
N GLU A 504 -19.98 6.20 34.66
CA GLU A 504 -18.79 6.35 35.51
C GLU A 504 -17.94 7.56 35.12
N TYR A 505 -17.73 7.80 33.82
CA TYR A 505 -16.85 8.86 33.29
C TYR A 505 -17.61 10.01 32.62
N ALA A 506 -18.82 10.34 33.11
CA ALA A 506 -19.72 11.29 32.46
C ALA A 506 -19.09 12.66 32.13
N TYR A 507 -18.25 13.21 33.03
CA TYR A 507 -17.53 14.47 32.82
C TYR A 507 -16.32 14.30 31.89
N ASP A 508 -15.43 13.35 32.20
CA ASP A 508 -14.18 13.19 31.45
C ASP A 508 -14.44 12.85 29.99
N LEU A 509 -15.45 12.03 29.71
CA LEU A 509 -15.84 11.68 28.34
C LEU A 509 -16.29 12.91 27.55
N LEU A 510 -17.17 13.73 28.13
CA LEU A 510 -17.64 14.96 27.50
C LEU A 510 -16.46 15.91 27.26
N ALA A 511 -15.68 16.20 28.30
CA ALA A 511 -14.57 17.15 28.23
C ALA A 511 -13.50 16.72 27.22
N GLU A 512 -13.14 15.43 27.17
CA GLU A 512 -12.15 14.91 26.24
C GLU A 512 -12.65 14.95 24.79
N ASN A 513 -13.88 14.49 24.54
CA ASN A 513 -14.41 14.46 23.17
C ASN A 513 -14.67 15.87 22.62
N GLU A 514 -15.05 16.84 23.46
CA GLU A 514 -15.19 18.23 23.03
C GLU A 514 -13.83 18.85 22.65
N ARG A 515 -12.75 18.52 23.37
CA ARG A 515 -11.39 18.97 22.99
C ARG A 515 -10.93 18.34 21.68
N ILE A 516 -11.17 17.05 21.48
CA ILE A 516 -10.86 16.36 20.22
C ILE A 516 -11.65 17.00 19.08
N THR A 517 -12.94 17.24 19.29
CA THR A 517 -13.83 17.84 18.29
C THR A 517 -13.35 19.24 17.91
N ALA A 518 -13.14 20.11 18.89
CA ALA A 518 -12.66 21.47 18.64
C ALA A 518 -11.31 21.46 17.90
N ALA A 519 -10.35 20.65 18.37
CA ALA A 519 -9.04 20.55 17.73
C ALA A 519 -9.11 20.04 16.28
N THR A 520 -9.95 19.04 16.03
CA THR A 520 -10.17 18.48 14.69
C THR A 520 -10.77 19.50 13.75
N PHE A 521 -11.77 20.28 14.20
CA PHE A 521 -12.37 21.34 13.38
C PHE A 521 -11.43 22.52 13.16
N ASP A 522 -10.65 22.93 14.17
CA ASP A 522 -9.65 23.98 14.01
C ASP A 522 -8.59 23.60 12.96
N ALA A 523 -8.13 22.34 12.97
CA ALA A 523 -7.20 21.81 11.99
C ALA A 523 -7.85 21.67 10.60
N ALA A 524 -9.10 21.20 10.52
CA ALA A 524 -9.83 21.08 9.27
C ALA A 524 -10.13 22.44 8.61
N LEU A 525 -10.53 23.43 9.41
CA LEU A 525 -10.75 24.80 8.94
C LEU A 525 -9.47 25.42 8.39
N TRP A 526 -8.35 25.21 9.10
CA TRP A 526 -7.04 25.60 8.61
C TRP A 526 -6.72 24.88 7.28
N ALA A 527 -6.85 23.55 7.22
CA ALA A 527 -6.49 22.77 6.03
C ALA A 527 -7.39 23.06 4.83
N HIS A 528 -8.65 23.42 5.06
CA HIS A 528 -9.57 23.81 4.00
C HIS A 528 -9.25 25.20 3.44
N ARG A 529 -8.79 26.11 4.30
CA ARG A 529 -8.44 27.48 3.92
C ARG A 529 -7.03 27.60 3.33
N GLU A 530 -6.09 26.84 3.88
CA GLU A 530 -4.65 26.99 3.68
C GLU A 530 -3.97 25.73 3.11
N ALA A 531 -4.71 24.65 2.82
CA ALA A 531 -4.14 23.39 2.31
C ALA A 531 -5.10 22.67 1.34
N LYS A 532 -5.02 21.33 1.25
CA LYS A 532 -5.75 20.52 0.25
C LYS A 532 -7.16 20.06 0.65
N LEU A 533 -7.59 20.27 1.90
CA LEU A 533 -8.79 19.62 2.42
C LEU A 533 -10.05 20.07 1.66
N GLN A 534 -10.69 19.13 0.97
CA GLN A 534 -11.91 19.36 0.20
C GLN A 534 -13.17 19.14 1.02
N LYS A 535 -13.17 18.15 1.91
CA LYS A 535 -14.34 17.77 2.71
C LYS A 535 -13.92 17.05 3.99
N ILE A 536 -14.70 17.23 5.06
CA ILE A 536 -14.59 16.45 6.30
C ILE A 536 -15.77 15.48 6.44
N THR A 537 -15.52 14.23 6.81
CA THR A 537 -16.55 13.27 7.23
C THR A 537 -16.51 13.10 8.73
N ILE A 538 -17.63 13.40 9.39
CA ILE A 538 -17.79 13.35 10.83
C ILE A 538 -18.44 12.03 11.23
N VAL A 539 -17.80 11.29 12.13
CA VAL A 539 -18.41 10.10 12.73
C VAL A 539 -19.19 10.50 14.00
N SER A 540 -20.48 10.76 13.81
CA SER A 540 -21.47 10.99 14.88
C SER A 540 -21.94 9.65 15.47
N SER A 541 -23.15 9.58 16.01
CA SER A 541 -23.72 8.36 16.58
C SER A 541 -25.24 8.39 16.56
N SER A 542 -25.85 7.21 16.48
CA SER A 542 -27.28 7.01 16.77
C SER A 542 -27.75 7.56 18.13
N MET A 543 -26.84 7.84 19.07
CA MET A 543 -27.16 8.47 20.35
C MET A 543 -27.72 9.89 20.24
N VAL A 544 -27.60 10.56 19.09
CA VAL A 544 -28.31 11.83 18.86
C VAL A 544 -29.84 11.68 18.91
N TYR A 545 -30.34 10.45 18.77
CA TYR A 545 -31.76 10.10 18.84
C TYR A 545 -32.15 9.45 20.18
N GLU A 546 -31.37 9.62 21.25
CA GLU A 546 -31.58 8.94 22.55
C GLU A 546 -33.03 9.06 23.07
N ASN A 547 -33.65 10.23 22.90
CA ASN A 547 -35.00 10.53 23.35
C ASN A 547 -36.05 10.54 22.21
N ALA A 548 -35.74 9.95 21.05
CA ALA A 548 -36.70 9.80 19.97
C ALA A 548 -37.82 8.81 20.36
N THR A 549 -39.05 9.14 19.98
CA THR A 549 -40.24 8.31 20.25
C THR A 549 -40.87 7.73 18.98
N GLU A 550 -40.37 8.13 17.81
CA GLU A 550 -40.85 7.69 16.50
C GLU A 550 -39.78 6.83 15.80
N PHE A 551 -40.22 5.68 15.28
CA PHE A 551 -39.37 4.67 14.64
C PHE A 551 -40.04 4.16 13.35
N PRO A 552 -39.29 3.85 12.28
CA PRO A 552 -37.84 4.05 12.14
C PRO A 552 -37.45 5.54 12.16
N THR A 553 -36.34 5.86 12.82
CA THR A 553 -35.92 7.26 13.03
C THR A 553 -35.22 7.79 11.78
N VAL A 554 -35.77 8.85 11.18
CA VAL A 554 -35.26 9.48 9.96
C VAL A 554 -34.23 10.57 10.26
N GLU A 555 -33.32 10.83 9.31
CA GLU A 555 -32.41 11.96 9.42
C GLU A 555 -33.18 13.29 9.53
N GLY A 556 -32.80 14.11 10.51
CA GLY A 556 -33.48 15.35 10.86
C GLY A 556 -34.30 15.26 12.15
N THR A 557 -34.66 14.05 12.62
CA THR A 557 -35.36 13.88 13.91
C THR A 557 -34.55 14.40 15.09
N GLN A 558 -33.21 14.40 15.03
CA GLN A 558 -32.34 14.94 16.08
C GLN A 558 -32.54 16.44 16.34
N ARG A 559 -33.20 17.16 15.41
CA ARG A 559 -33.57 18.57 15.57
C ARG A 559 -34.95 18.77 16.23
N THR A 560 -35.79 17.75 16.24
CA THR A 560 -37.19 17.84 16.68
C THR A 560 -37.50 17.00 17.90
N CYS A 561 -36.76 15.91 18.14
CA CYS A 561 -36.88 15.15 19.38
C CYS A 561 -36.24 15.91 20.55
N PRO A 562 -36.62 15.59 21.81
CA PRO A 562 -35.91 16.11 22.97
C PRO A 562 -34.40 15.82 22.87
N PRO A 563 -33.53 16.74 23.34
CA PRO A 563 -32.09 16.53 23.28
C PRO A 563 -31.69 15.30 24.09
N PRO A 564 -30.58 14.62 23.75
CA PRO A 564 -30.11 13.45 24.50
C PRO A 564 -29.91 13.76 25.98
N ALA A 565 -30.24 12.80 26.85
CA ALA A 565 -30.09 12.94 28.30
C ALA A 565 -28.68 12.58 28.77
N SER A 566 -28.01 11.66 28.06
CA SER A 566 -26.63 11.27 28.34
C SER A 566 -25.63 12.32 27.87
N THR A 567 -24.52 12.47 28.59
CA THR A 567 -23.45 13.38 28.19
C THR A 567 -22.83 12.97 26.86
N TYR A 568 -22.66 11.66 26.59
CA TYR A 568 -22.18 11.16 25.31
C TYR A 568 -23.14 11.45 24.15
N GLY A 569 -24.45 11.24 24.33
CA GLY A 569 -25.44 11.55 23.31
C GLY A 569 -25.47 13.04 22.98
N PHE A 570 -25.43 13.89 24.02
CA PHE A 570 -25.39 15.33 23.83
C PHE A 570 -24.09 15.79 23.15
N GLN A 571 -22.95 15.21 23.53
CA GLN A 571 -21.65 15.43 22.89
C GLN A 571 -21.72 15.12 21.39
N LYS A 572 -22.27 13.97 21.00
CA LYS A 572 -22.40 13.61 19.58
C LYS A 572 -23.32 14.55 18.81
N LEU A 573 -24.38 15.03 19.44
CA LEU A 573 -25.22 16.09 18.86
C LEU A 573 -24.42 17.39 18.69
N ALA A 574 -23.59 17.76 19.66
CA ALA A 574 -22.74 18.95 19.57
C ALA A 574 -21.76 18.87 18.38
N VAL A 575 -21.14 17.71 18.12
CA VAL A 575 -20.25 17.52 16.95
C VAL A 575 -20.96 17.84 15.61
N GLU A 576 -22.25 17.51 15.49
CA GLU A 576 -23.03 17.84 14.29
C GLU A 576 -23.22 19.34 14.10
N TYR A 577 -23.39 20.08 15.21
CA TYR A 577 -23.45 21.54 15.18
C TYR A 577 -22.09 22.19 14.93
N PHE A 578 -20.97 21.56 15.33
CA PHE A 578 -19.64 22.01 14.89
C PHE A 578 -19.51 21.94 13.36
N ALA A 579 -19.95 20.84 12.74
CA ALA A 579 -19.92 20.70 11.29
C ALA A 579 -20.76 21.77 10.58
N GLN A 580 -22.00 21.96 11.05
CA GLN A 580 -22.91 22.98 10.51
C GLN A 580 -22.35 24.39 10.69
N GLY A 581 -21.90 24.74 11.90
CA GLY A 581 -21.33 26.06 12.19
C GLY A 581 -20.05 26.34 11.40
N ALA A 582 -19.16 25.36 11.26
CA ALA A 582 -17.97 25.47 10.42
C ALA A 582 -18.32 25.72 8.95
N HIS A 583 -19.36 25.06 8.44
CA HIS A 583 -19.86 25.30 7.09
C HIS A 583 -20.51 26.68 6.94
N GLU A 584 -21.41 27.06 7.85
CA GLU A 584 -22.11 28.34 7.82
C GLU A 584 -21.16 29.53 7.89
N GLN A 585 -20.13 29.44 8.74
CA GLN A 585 -19.19 30.54 8.96
C GLN A 585 -18.03 30.55 7.96
N PHE A 586 -17.49 29.39 7.60
CA PHE A 586 -16.23 29.28 6.84
C PHE A 586 -16.37 28.49 5.54
N GLY A 587 -17.54 27.95 5.23
CA GLY A 587 -17.79 27.20 4.01
C GLY A 587 -17.24 25.77 4.01
N LEU A 588 -16.68 25.28 5.13
CA LEU A 588 -16.08 23.93 5.22
C LEU A 588 -17.09 22.85 4.79
N PRO A 589 -16.84 22.12 3.69
CA PRO A 589 -17.77 21.10 3.25
C PRO A 589 -17.70 19.87 4.15
N TYR A 590 -18.86 19.28 4.46
CA TYR A 590 -18.91 18.15 5.39
C TYR A 590 -19.85 17.02 4.96
N THR A 591 -19.72 15.88 5.62
CA THR A 591 -20.75 14.83 5.67
C THR A 591 -20.83 14.28 7.09
N ILE A 592 -22.04 14.09 7.63
CA ILE A 592 -22.23 13.45 8.94
C ILE A 592 -22.64 11.99 8.73
N ALA A 593 -21.87 11.06 9.27
CA ALA A 593 -22.19 9.64 9.31
C ALA A 593 -22.61 9.23 10.73
N ARG A 594 -23.77 8.56 10.87
CA ARG A 594 -24.28 8.04 12.15
C ARG A 594 -24.32 6.53 12.15
N PRO A 595 -23.29 5.85 12.69
CA PRO A 595 -23.33 4.41 12.89
C PRO A 595 -24.38 3.98 13.93
N PHE A 596 -25.05 2.87 13.65
CA PHE A 596 -25.98 2.20 14.57
C PHE A 596 -25.42 0.84 15.01
N ASN A 597 -25.21 0.71 16.33
CA ASN A 597 -24.74 -0.49 17.04
C ASN A 597 -23.74 -1.34 16.23
N CYS A 598 -22.55 -0.78 16.01
CA CYS A 598 -21.45 -1.46 15.32
C CYS A 598 -21.10 -2.77 16.03
N VAL A 599 -20.99 -3.86 15.27
CA VAL A 599 -20.61 -5.21 15.75
C VAL A 599 -19.57 -5.82 14.81
N GLY A 600 -18.66 -6.62 15.35
CA GLY A 600 -17.53 -7.18 14.58
C GLY A 600 -16.38 -7.61 15.48
N ILE A 601 -15.31 -8.11 14.87
CA ILE A 601 -14.07 -8.51 15.54
C ILE A 601 -13.18 -7.30 15.88
N GLY A 602 -12.34 -7.44 16.90
CA GLY A 602 -11.44 -6.37 17.34
C GLY A 602 -12.02 -5.49 18.45
N GLU A 603 -13.25 -5.75 18.89
CA GLU A 603 -13.82 -5.11 20.07
C GLU A 603 -13.21 -5.71 21.34
N ARG A 604 -12.22 -5.02 21.93
CA ARG A 604 -11.54 -5.44 23.17
C ARG A 604 -12.03 -4.68 24.40
N ARG A 605 -11.56 -5.09 25.58
CA ARG A 605 -11.78 -4.37 26.84
C ARG A 605 -11.14 -2.98 26.78
N ALA A 606 -11.87 -1.94 27.21
CA ALA A 606 -11.29 -0.61 27.35
C ALA A 606 -10.32 -0.55 28.54
N VAL A 607 -9.19 0.14 28.39
CA VAL A 607 -8.24 0.37 29.49
C VAL A 607 -8.95 1.13 30.62
N GLY A 608 -9.00 0.54 31.82
CA GLY A 608 -9.61 1.14 33.02
C GLY A 608 -11.07 0.73 33.30
N ASP A 609 -11.66 -0.18 32.54
CA ASP A 609 -13.02 -0.69 32.82
C ASP A 609 -13.07 -1.55 34.10
N ARG A 610 -14.04 -1.27 34.98
CA ARG A 610 -14.23 -2.00 36.24
C ARG A 610 -14.92 -3.35 36.03
N GLU A 611 -14.48 -4.38 36.75
CA GLU A 611 -15.13 -5.70 36.74
C GLU A 611 -16.45 -5.64 37.53
N LEU A 612 -17.57 -5.97 36.87
CA LEU A 612 -18.86 -6.25 37.50
C LEU A 612 -19.23 -7.72 37.32
N LEU A 613 -19.93 -8.28 38.28
CA LEU A 613 -20.48 -9.63 38.21
C LEU A 613 -21.92 -9.56 37.68
N SER A 614 -22.23 -10.32 36.63
CA SER A 614 -23.61 -10.67 36.27
C SER A 614 -23.79 -12.17 36.47
N GLY A 615 -24.56 -12.51 37.50
CA GLY A 615 -24.61 -13.86 38.06
C GLY A 615 -23.23 -14.32 38.55
N ASN A 616 -22.72 -15.38 37.94
CA ASN A 616 -21.46 -16.05 38.26
C ASN A 616 -20.29 -15.71 37.31
N VAL A 617 -20.50 -14.84 36.32
CA VAL A 617 -19.49 -14.48 35.31
C VAL A 617 -18.97 -13.07 35.56
N LYS A 618 -17.63 -12.92 35.55
CA LYS A 618 -16.96 -11.61 35.53
C LYS A 618 -17.08 -11.00 34.14
N LEU A 619 -17.69 -9.81 34.06
CA LEU A 619 -17.89 -9.09 32.82
C LEU A 619 -16.70 -8.18 32.51
N ALA A 620 -16.26 -8.19 31.25
CA ALA A 620 -15.66 -7.02 30.63
C ALA A 620 -16.82 -6.16 30.09
N MET A 621 -16.86 -4.86 30.39
CA MET A 621 -18.02 -4.00 30.06
C MET A 621 -18.04 -3.57 28.59
N SER A 622 -18.11 -4.55 27.68
CA SER A 622 -18.24 -4.38 26.23
C SER A 622 -19.69 -4.16 25.79
N HIS A 623 -19.90 -3.89 24.49
CA HIS A 623 -21.25 -3.87 23.91
C HIS A 623 -21.97 -5.23 24.12
N VAL A 624 -23.30 -5.22 23.96
CA VAL A 624 -24.19 -6.35 24.30
C VAL A 624 -23.83 -7.67 23.60
N VAL A 625 -23.29 -7.62 22.37
CA VAL A 625 -22.93 -8.83 21.61
C VAL A 625 -21.75 -9.56 22.27
N PRO A 626 -20.57 -8.93 22.48
CA PRO A 626 -19.48 -9.63 23.17
C PRO A 626 -19.83 -10.10 24.59
N ASP A 627 -20.66 -9.36 25.34
CA ASP A 627 -21.13 -9.76 26.68
C ASP A 627 -21.90 -11.09 26.63
N LEU A 628 -22.92 -11.18 25.76
CA LEU A 628 -23.75 -12.37 25.63
C LEU A 628 -22.95 -13.56 25.12
N VAL A 629 -22.09 -13.37 24.11
CA VAL A 629 -21.22 -14.46 23.61
C VAL A 629 -20.31 -14.97 24.72
N GLN A 630 -19.67 -14.08 25.49
CA GLN A 630 -18.78 -14.46 26.58
C GLN A 630 -19.51 -15.25 27.68
N LYS A 631 -20.73 -14.83 28.07
CA LYS A 631 -21.55 -15.55 29.05
C LYS A 631 -21.91 -16.96 28.58
N VAL A 632 -22.31 -17.10 27.31
CA VAL A 632 -22.70 -18.38 26.71
C VAL A 632 -21.49 -19.31 26.60
N LEU A 633 -20.34 -18.82 26.10
CA LEU A 633 -19.10 -19.62 26.00
C LEU A 633 -18.53 -20.02 27.36
N LYS A 634 -18.70 -19.19 28.41
CA LYS A 634 -18.34 -19.54 29.80
C LYS A 634 -19.36 -20.46 30.49
N GLY A 635 -20.42 -20.88 29.80
CA GLY A 635 -21.38 -21.87 30.26
C GLY A 635 -22.47 -21.35 31.22
N GLN A 636 -22.83 -20.06 31.16
CA GLN A 636 -23.89 -19.51 32.01
C GLN A 636 -25.29 -20.03 31.59
N ASP A 637 -25.97 -20.74 32.50
CA ASP A 637 -27.30 -21.32 32.30
C ASP A 637 -28.08 -21.36 33.64
N PRO A 638 -29.21 -20.63 33.80
CA PRO A 638 -29.85 -19.76 32.81
C PRO A 638 -29.01 -18.52 32.50
N LEU A 639 -29.11 -18.02 31.26
CA LEU A 639 -28.40 -16.83 30.80
C LEU A 639 -28.96 -15.55 31.46
N HIS A 640 -28.10 -14.72 32.02
CA HIS A 640 -28.51 -13.45 32.62
C HIS A 640 -28.55 -12.32 31.58
N ILE A 641 -29.74 -11.76 31.38
CA ILE A 641 -29.99 -10.64 30.46
C ILE A 641 -30.29 -9.38 31.28
N LEU A 642 -29.63 -8.27 30.95
CA LEU A 642 -29.87 -6.98 31.59
C LEU A 642 -31.24 -6.41 31.16
N GLY A 643 -32.12 -6.20 32.13
CA GLY A 643 -33.51 -5.84 31.90
C GLY A 643 -34.35 -6.98 31.34
N ALA A 644 -35.52 -6.66 30.79
CA ALA A 644 -36.46 -7.64 30.26
C ALA A 644 -36.05 -8.23 28.89
N GLY A 645 -34.90 -7.85 28.33
CA GLY A 645 -34.44 -8.26 27.00
C GLY A 645 -35.26 -7.72 25.82
N LYS A 646 -36.23 -6.84 26.09
CA LYS A 646 -37.13 -6.25 25.09
C LYS A 646 -36.52 -5.08 24.32
N GLN A 647 -35.29 -4.67 24.66
CA GLN A 647 -34.65 -3.57 23.95
C GLN A 647 -34.40 -3.99 22.50
N VAL A 648 -34.76 -3.14 21.55
CA VAL A 648 -34.63 -3.42 20.11
C VAL A 648 -33.51 -2.57 19.51
N ARG A 649 -32.64 -3.21 18.71
CA ARG A 649 -31.46 -2.61 18.07
C ARG A 649 -31.29 -3.15 16.66
N CYS A 650 -30.69 -2.35 15.78
CA CYS A 650 -30.11 -2.82 14.52
C CYS A 650 -28.60 -3.03 14.73
N TYR A 651 -28.12 -4.27 14.64
CA TYR A 651 -26.71 -4.62 14.85
C TYR A 651 -25.99 -4.60 13.50
N THR A 652 -25.15 -3.59 13.29
CA THR A 652 -24.55 -3.34 11.96
C THR A 652 -23.10 -3.77 11.95
N TYR A 653 -22.72 -4.57 10.94
CA TYR A 653 -21.35 -5.05 10.81
C TYR A 653 -20.34 -3.90 10.61
N GLY A 654 -19.18 -4.00 11.27
CA GLY A 654 -18.10 -3.01 11.18
C GLY A 654 -17.61 -2.77 9.75
N GLY A 655 -17.51 -3.84 8.95
CA GLY A 655 -17.15 -3.74 7.53
C GLY A 655 -18.19 -2.99 6.70
N ASP A 656 -19.49 -3.19 6.97
CA ASP A 656 -20.54 -2.44 6.27
C ASP A 656 -20.57 -0.97 6.67
N LEU A 657 -20.30 -0.66 7.94
CA LEU A 657 -20.15 0.73 8.38
C LEU A 657 -18.94 1.40 7.72
N ALA A 658 -17.82 0.70 7.56
CA ALA A 658 -16.67 1.21 6.84
C ALA A 658 -17.01 1.52 5.36
N LYS A 659 -17.71 0.61 4.67
CA LYS A 659 -18.23 0.86 3.31
C LYS A 659 -19.16 2.07 3.26
N GLY A 660 -20.03 2.23 4.26
CA GLY A 660 -20.95 3.38 4.36
C GLY A 660 -20.25 4.71 4.61
N ILE A 661 -19.23 4.72 5.46
CA ILE A 661 -18.39 5.90 5.70
C ILE A 661 -17.59 6.23 4.43
N ARG A 662 -17.04 5.24 3.73
CA ARG A 662 -16.39 5.43 2.42
C ARG A 662 -17.37 6.00 1.38
N ALA A 663 -18.62 5.56 1.37
CA ALA A 663 -19.65 6.15 0.52
C ALA A 663 -19.89 7.63 0.86
N CYS A 664 -19.85 8.01 2.14
CA CYS A 664 -19.92 9.41 2.58
C CYS A 664 -18.72 10.23 2.06
N ILE A 665 -17.53 9.63 1.93
CA ILE A 665 -16.34 10.27 1.36
C ILE A 665 -16.52 10.47 -0.15
N GLU A 666 -16.92 9.43 -0.88
CA GLU A 666 -16.87 9.38 -2.35
C GLU A 666 -18.09 9.98 -3.05
N HIS A 667 -19.26 9.92 -2.41
CA HIS A 667 -20.50 10.21 -3.10
C HIS A 667 -20.77 11.72 -3.16
N PRO A 668 -20.99 12.32 -4.35
CA PRO A 668 -21.18 13.77 -4.46
C PRO A 668 -22.45 14.26 -3.78
N LYS A 669 -23.51 13.44 -3.74
CA LYS A 669 -24.74 13.76 -2.98
C LYS A 669 -24.59 13.67 -1.46
N ALA A 670 -23.41 13.29 -0.96
CA ALA A 670 -23.12 13.31 0.46
C ALA A 670 -22.62 14.69 0.94
N LEU A 671 -22.38 15.63 0.02
CA LEU A 671 -21.89 16.97 0.34
C LEU A 671 -22.92 17.75 1.16
N ASN A 672 -22.50 18.20 2.34
CA ASN A 672 -23.29 18.92 3.35
C ASN A 672 -24.55 18.18 3.79
N GLU A 673 -24.50 16.85 3.76
CA GLU A 673 -25.59 15.96 4.12
C GLU A 673 -25.25 15.09 5.34
N ASP A 674 -26.27 14.48 5.92
CA ASP A 674 -26.19 13.57 7.04
C ASP A 674 -26.87 12.22 6.74
N PHE A 675 -26.29 11.13 7.23
CA PHE A 675 -26.77 9.77 6.94
C PHE A 675 -26.76 8.87 8.17
N ASN A 676 -27.85 8.12 8.35
CA ASN A 676 -27.91 6.96 9.21
C ASN A 676 -27.27 5.76 8.48
N LEU A 677 -26.24 5.17 9.09
CA LEU A 677 -25.56 3.99 8.55
C LEU A 677 -25.90 2.79 9.43
N SER A 678 -26.72 1.88 8.90
CA SER A 678 -27.23 0.73 9.63
C SER A 678 -27.73 -0.37 8.69
N ILE A 679 -27.85 -1.59 9.22
CA ILE A 679 -28.77 -2.59 8.67
C ILE A 679 -30.22 -2.21 8.99
N ALA A 680 -31.16 -2.61 8.13
CA ALA A 680 -32.60 -2.35 8.33
C ALA A 680 -33.25 -3.32 9.34
N THR A 681 -32.65 -4.50 9.52
CA THR A 681 -33.17 -5.55 10.39
C THR A 681 -33.04 -5.13 11.86
N ALA A 682 -34.17 -5.16 12.57
CA ALA A 682 -34.24 -4.86 13.99
C ALA A 682 -34.31 -6.17 14.78
N THR A 683 -33.52 -6.28 15.84
CA THR A 683 -33.42 -7.49 16.67
C THR A 683 -33.47 -7.08 18.14
N SER A 684 -34.30 -7.77 18.91
CA SER A 684 -34.33 -7.62 20.37
C SER A 684 -33.10 -8.26 21.02
N VAL A 685 -32.74 -7.81 22.22
CA VAL A 685 -31.66 -8.44 23.00
C VAL A 685 -31.97 -9.91 23.29
N LEU A 686 -33.24 -10.26 23.47
CA LEU A 686 -33.67 -11.65 23.69
C LEU A 686 -33.46 -12.53 22.44
N GLU A 687 -33.85 -12.03 21.26
CA GLU A 687 -33.62 -12.75 19.99
C GLU A 687 -32.13 -12.91 19.69
N LEU A 688 -31.32 -11.88 19.97
CA LEU A 688 -29.85 -11.96 19.87
C LEU A 688 -29.30 -13.05 20.80
N ALA A 689 -29.74 -13.07 22.06
CA ALA A 689 -29.28 -14.04 23.05
C ALA A 689 -29.64 -15.48 22.66
N GLU A 690 -30.86 -15.68 22.14
CA GLU A 690 -31.30 -16.99 21.63
C GLU A 690 -30.48 -17.43 20.41
N LEU A 691 -30.21 -16.51 19.46
CA LEU A 691 -29.40 -16.80 18.29
C LEU A 691 -27.96 -17.19 18.65
N ILE A 692 -27.33 -16.47 19.58
CA ILE A 692 -26.00 -16.81 20.10
C ILE A 692 -26.04 -18.19 20.77
N TRP A 693 -27.06 -18.45 21.62
CA TRP A 693 -27.21 -19.72 22.31
C TRP A 693 -27.29 -20.90 21.34
N GLN A 694 -28.12 -20.78 20.30
CA GLN A 694 -28.28 -21.78 19.25
C GLN A 694 -26.98 -22.00 18.46
N LYS A 695 -26.24 -20.93 18.11
CA LYS A 695 -24.96 -21.07 17.40
C LYS A 695 -23.90 -21.78 18.25
N VAL A 696 -23.85 -21.55 19.55
CA VAL A 696 -22.85 -22.18 20.44
C VAL A 696 -23.23 -23.62 20.82
N HIS A 697 -24.50 -23.89 21.14
CA HIS A 697 -24.93 -25.20 21.68
C HIS A 697 -25.64 -26.11 20.67
N GLY A 698 -26.01 -25.59 19.49
CA GLY A 698 -26.89 -26.25 18.53
C GLY A 698 -28.34 -26.41 19.05
N ASP A 699 -29.15 -27.17 18.31
CA ASP A 699 -30.57 -27.42 18.65
C ASP A 699 -30.78 -28.34 19.88
N GLY A 700 -29.69 -28.86 20.46
CA GLY A 700 -29.72 -29.90 21.48
C GLY A 700 -29.96 -29.40 22.91
N LYS A 701 -29.86 -28.09 23.17
CA LYS A 701 -29.94 -27.51 24.53
C LYS A 701 -30.98 -26.39 24.60
N PRO A 702 -32.01 -26.48 25.49
CA PRO A 702 -33.03 -25.45 25.59
C PRO A 702 -32.45 -24.11 26.07
N PHE A 703 -32.93 -23.01 25.50
CA PHE A 703 -32.55 -21.66 25.91
C PHE A 703 -33.34 -21.25 27.16
N ASN A 704 -32.63 -21.07 28.29
CA ASN A 704 -33.19 -20.56 29.55
C ASN A 704 -32.54 -19.23 29.90
N TYR A 705 -33.31 -18.26 30.40
CA TYR A 705 -32.77 -16.96 30.80
C TYR A 705 -33.44 -16.39 32.06
N VAL A 706 -32.76 -15.44 32.69
CA VAL A 706 -33.26 -14.63 33.81
C VAL A 706 -32.98 -13.15 33.55
N SER A 707 -33.84 -12.28 34.07
CA SER A 707 -33.71 -10.82 33.91
C SER A 707 -33.08 -10.19 35.14
N ASP A 708 -31.98 -9.46 34.91
CA ASP A 708 -31.34 -8.58 35.88
C ASP A 708 -31.95 -7.16 35.81
N ASP A 709 -31.71 -6.31 36.82
CA ASP A 709 -32.20 -4.92 36.82
C ASP A 709 -31.58 -4.08 35.68
N PRO A 710 -32.37 -3.23 34.99
CA PRO A 710 -31.85 -2.38 33.91
C PRO A 710 -31.08 -1.16 34.42
N PHE A 711 -30.23 -0.57 33.56
CA PHE A 711 -29.58 0.71 33.85
C PHE A 711 -30.53 1.92 33.67
N PRO A 712 -30.31 3.04 34.39
CA PRO A 712 -31.21 4.20 34.37
C PRO A 712 -31.44 4.86 33.00
N TYR A 713 -30.50 4.75 32.05
CA TYR A 713 -30.58 5.39 30.71
C TYR A 713 -30.55 4.37 29.56
N ASP A 714 -31.04 3.14 29.77
CA ASP A 714 -31.07 2.15 28.69
C ASP A 714 -32.18 2.47 27.65
N VAL A 715 -31.76 2.92 26.46
CA VAL A 715 -32.65 3.27 25.35
C VAL A 715 -33.48 2.04 24.94
N GLN A 716 -34.80 2.12 24.91
CA GLN A 716 -35.62 0.92 24.62
C GLN A 716 -35.63 0.55 23.14
N HIS A 717 -35.71 1.54 22.24
CA HIS A 717 -35.77 1.31 20.80
C HIS A 717 -34.73 2.17 20.07
N ARG A 718 -34.00 1.55 19.15
CA ARG A 718 -33.02 2.24 18.31
C ARG A 718 -32.99 1.62 16.92
N VAL A 719 -33.95 2.04 16.10
CA VAL A 719 -34.17 1.53 14.74
C VAL A 719 -34.14 2.73 13.79
N PRO A 720 -33.09 2.86 12.96
CA PRO A 720 -33.01 3.94 11.98
C PRO A 720 -33.86 3.66 10.74
N SER A 721 -34.21 4.73 10.05
CA SER A 721 -34.47 4.72 8.62
C SER A 721 -33.13 4.69 7.89
N VAL A 722 -33.01 3.81 6.89
CA VAL A 722 -31.81 3.62 6.03
C VAL A 722 -32.07 4.04 4.58
N GLU A 723 -33.26 4.55 4.31
CA GLU A 723 -33.77 4.93 3.00
C GLU A 723 -32.92 6.05 2.39
N LYS A 724 -32.57 7.09 3.16
CA LYS A 724 -31.79 8.22 2.65
C LYS A 724 -30.41 7.79 2.13
N ALA A 725 -29.69 6.95 2.89
CA ALA A 725 -28.38 6.44 2.47
C ALA A 725 -28.50 5.55 1.21
N THR A 726 -29.57 4.76 1.13
CA THR A 726 -29.89 3.96 -0.05
C THR A 726 -30.17 4.85 -1.28
N GLU A 727 -31.07 5.82 -1.15
CA GLU A 727 -31.57 6.61 -2.26
C GLU A 727 -30.54 7.62 -2.78
N LEU A 728 -29.78 8.23 -1.87
CA LEU A 728 -28.81 9.26 -2.23
C LEU A 728 -27.44 8.68 -2.56
N MET A 729 -26.95 7.68 -1.83
CA MET A 729 -25.59 7.14 -2.02
C MET A 729 -25.57 5.72 -2.62
N GLY A 730 -26.70 5.05 -2.73
CA GLY A 730 -26.75 3.64 -3.15
C GLY A 730 -26.23 2.68 -2.08
N PHE A 731 -26.06 3.13 -0.83
CA PHE A 731 -25.49 2.32 0.24
C PHE A 731 -26.58 1.57 1.01
N ARG A 732 -26.37 0.26 1.21
CA ARG A 732 -27.11 -0.60 2.14
C ARG A 732 -26.11 -1.47 2.90
N ALA A 733 -26.32 -1.64 4.20
CA ALA A 733 -25.67 -2.71 4.95
C ALA A 733 -26.44 -4.02 4.72
N GLU A 734 -25.72 -5.08 4.39
CA GLU A 734 -26.30 -6.35 3.91
C GLU A 734 -25.85 -7.55 4.76
N THR A 735 -24.83 -7.37 5.61
CA THR A 735 -24.30 -8.45 6.44
C THR A 735 -25.27 -8.75 7.58
N GLU A 736 -25.98 -9.87 7.49
CA GLU A 736 -26.97 -10.27 8.49
C GLU A 736 -26.29 -10.63 9.82
N LEU A 737 -27.00 -10.40 10.94
CA LEU A 737 -26.47 -10.63 12.28
C LEU A 737 -25.97 -12.07 12.48
N SER A 738 -26.64 -13.06 11.86
CA SER A 738 -26.20 -14.46 11.92
C SER A 738 -24.80 -14.65 11.33
N GLU A 739 -24.50 -14.00 10.20
CA GLU A 739 -23.20 -14.07 9.53
C GLU A 739 -22.13 -13.34 10.35
N VAL A 740 -22.47 -12.19 10.93
CA VAL A 740 -21.57 -11.48 11.86
C VAL A 740 -21.18 -12.38 13.05
N LEU A 741 -22.14 -13.12 13.60
CA LEU A 741 -21.88 -14.03 14.72
C LEU A 741 -21.00 -15.21 14.35
N ASP A 742 -20.99 -15.65 13.08
CA ASP A 742 -20.09 -16.71 12.60
C ASP A 742 -18.62 -16.26 12.63
N GLU A 743 -18.35 -14.96 12.58
CA GLU A 743 -17.02 -14.37 12.74
C GLU A 743 -16.71 -14.01 14.20
N VAL A 744 -17.68 -13.40 14.89
CA VAL A 744 -17.49 -12.86 16.25
C VAL A 744 -17.37 -13.97 17.29
N ILE A 745 -18.15 -15.05 17.21
CA ILE A 745 -18.12 -16.12 18.22
C ILE A 745 -16.75 -16.80 18.27
N PRO A 746 -16.17 -17.28 17.16
CA PRO A 746 -14.83 -17.88 17.18
C PRO A 746 -13.74 -16.91 17.62
N TRP A 747 -13.86 -15.63 17.23
CA TRP A 747 -12.90 -14.61 17.66
C TRP A 747 -12.93 -14.40 19.18
N ILE A 748 -14.13 -14.31 19.78
CA ILE A 748 -14.29 -14.18 21.23
C ILE A 748 -13.78 -15.43 21.96
N GLU A 749 -14.06 -16.63 21.44
CA GLU A 749 -13.53 -17.88 21.98
C GLU A 749 -11.99 -17.83 22.05
N GLN A 750 -11.34 -17.43 20.96
CA GLN A 750 -9.89 -17.25 20.91
C GLN A 750 -9.40 -16.17 21.89
N GLN A 751 -10.09 -15.04 22.02
CA GLN A 751 -9.68 -13.98 22.94
C GLN A 751 -9.84 -14.38 24.42
N ILE A 752 -10.82 -15.24 24.75
CA ILE A 752 -10.98 -15.85 26.09
C ILE A 752 -9.79 -16.77 26.38
N GLU A 753 -9.40 -17.62 25.44
CA GLU A 753 -8.23 -18.49 25.58
C GLU A 753 -6.93 -17.70 25.79
N LEU A 754 -6.79 -16.56 25.11
CA LEU A 754 -5.65 -15.65 25.24
C LEU A 754 -5.69 -14.78 26.51
N GLY A 755 -6.79 -14.79 27.28
CA GLY A 755 -6.96 -13.97 28.49
C GLY A 755 -7.08 -12.47 28.21
N THR A 756 -7.44 -12.08 26.99
CA THR A 756 -7.52 -10.68 26.55
C THR A 756 -8.89 -10.04 26.77
N ILE A 757 -9.93 -10.84 27.06
CA ILE A 757 -11.30 -10.41 27.39
C ILE A 757 -11.93 -11.21 28.53
#